data_AF-A0A958XFQ9-F1
#
_entry.id   AF-A0A958XFQ9-F1
#
_cell.length_a   1.000
_cell.length_b   1.000
_cell.length_c   1.000
_cell.angle_alpha   90.00
_cell.angle_beta   90.00
_cell.angle_gamma   90.00
#
_symmetry.space_group_name_H-M   'P 1'
#
loop_
_entity.id
_entity.type
_entity.pdbx_description
1 polymer ?
#
loop_
_entity_poly.entity_id
_entity_poly.type
_entity_poly.pdbx_seq_one_letter_code
_entity_poly.pdbx_strand_id
1 'polypeptide(L)'
;MYRLSSLMFWLSLAAPLLAQSPHGANFRVNCADCHLTTGWEIPYDAWDREGPVFSKTTGWQIGWDTAKFSHTKTRFPLTGQHVRVDCRGCHQSMVFSEAKSDCFACHQDVHQRTVGADCARCHSTENWLVDVIPELHQDNGFPLLGAHTFAACADCHKSETGLRFDRLGNDCINCHQMDYAATASPNHQAAGFSTQCADCHDVSRFDWTTSKVRHDFFPLTKGHDIADCARCHTNGSYSNTPSDCIACHQTDFETASNPNHTASNFSQNCIECHTTDPDWMPAKFAQHDALYFPIYSGKHKGEWDQCADCHTDPTNFAVFSCTTCHTNPETDNHHTGITGYTYNSPACLACHPNGDGSDGFDHNKTQFPLKGAHVTVDCKQCHVSTYTGTPTACVSCHLDDYNATTDPNHATSQFPQDCALCHTETGWTPASFDHNLTKFPLKGAHVSTACVECHASGYTGTPTACVSCHLPDYNATTDPNHAASQFPQDCALCHTESGWTPATFDHNMTKFPLKGAHVSTACVECHASGYTGTPTDCASCHMADYNQTNSPQHTSAGFPTTCADCHTESGWTPATFDHDDMYFPIYSGKHRNKWDQCSDCHTVAGNYAVFSCTTCHTKNKTDGDHNGVNGYMYSSPACLSCHPKGN
;
A
#
# COMPACT_ATOMS: atom_id res chain seq x y z
N MET A 1 59.16 -67.85 47.84
CA MET A 1 60.29 -68.45 47.10
C MET A 1 60.10 -68.13 45.62
N TYR A 2 60.99 -67.29 45.06
CA TYR A 2 61.30 -67.05 43.62
C TYR A 2 60.15 -66.62 42.67
N ARG A 3 60.24 -65.75 41.66
CA ARG A 3 61.12 -64.70 41.07
C ARG A 3 60.23 -64.06 39.97
N LEU A 4 60.05 -62.74 39.88
CA LEU A 4 60.78 -61.79 39.03
C LEU A 4 61.09 -62.22 37.57
N SER A 5 61.02 -61.22 36.67
CA SER A 5 61.52 -61.11 35.27
C SER A 5 60.73 -61.84 34.16
N SER A 6 60.37 -61.29 32.99
CA SER A 6 60.55 -59.99 32.30
C SER A 6 59.58 -60.02 31.09
N LEU A 7 58.98 -58.93 30.60
CA LEU A 7 59.52 -58.07 29.53
C LEU A 7 58.55 -56.89 29.26
N MET A 8 59.08 -55.67 29.39
CA MET A 8 58.56 -54.42 28.84
C MET A 8 58.79 -54.33 27.32
N PHE A 9 58.15 -53.31 26.69
CA PHE A 9 58.45 -52.66 25.38
C PHE A 9 57.85 -53.36 24.13
N TRP A 10 56.99 -52.78 23.28
CA TRP A 10 56.97 -51.44 22.65
C TRP A 10 55.60 -51.03 22.03
N LEU A 11 55.32 -49.71 22.11
CA LEU A 11 54.70 -48.80 21.12
C LEU A 11 53.25 -48.94 20.59
N SER A 12 52.42 -47.99 21.07
CA SER A 12 51.62 -47.01 20.28
C SER A 12 50.92 -47.46 18.98
N LEU A 13 49.59 -47.36 18.95
CA LEU A 13 48.89 -46.56 17.93
C LEU A 13 47.49 -46.16 18.43
N ALA A 14 47.18 -44.88 18.23
CA ALA A 14 45.96 -44.21 18.67
C ALA A 14 44.70 -44.73 17.95
N ALA A 15 43.61 -44.87 18.69
CA ALA A 15 42.26 -44.83 18.12
C ALA A 15 41.64 -43.47 18.44
N PRO A 16 41.31 -42.61 17.46
CA PRO A 16 40.43 -41.49 17.71
C PRO A 16 39.00 -42.03 17.74
N LEU A 17 38.38 -42.05 18.92
CA LEU A 17 36.93 -42.07 19.03
C LEU A 17 36.42 -40.77 18.39
N LEU A 18 35.81 -40.87 17.21
CA LEU A 18 35.01 -39.78 16.65
C LEU A 18 33.72 -39.69 17.46
N ALA A 19 33.75 -38.88 18.52
CA ALA A 19 32.55 -38.47 19.22
C ALA A 19 31.70 -37.61 18.27
N GLN A 20 30.47 -38.05 17.99
CA GLN A 20 29.49 -37.26 17.25
C GLN A 20 29.16 -35.99 18.05
N SER A 21 29.13 -34.84 17.37
CA SER A 21 28.85 -33.55 18.03
C SER A 21 27.52 -33.62 18.78
N PRO A 22 27.48 -33.30 20.09
CA PRO A 22 26.27 -33.39 20.90
C PRO A 22 25.19 -32.35 20.54
N HIS A 23 25.47 -31.47 19.55
CA HIS A 23 24.64 -30.33 19.16
C HIS A 23 23.74 -30.60 17.94
N GLY A 24 23.69 -31.84 17.45
CA GLY A 24 22.89 -32.24 16.30
C GLY A 24 23.51 -31.86 14.94
N ALA A 25 22.95 -32.41 13.85
CA ALA A 25 23.52 -32.30 12.50
C ALA A 25 23.41 -30.90 11.86
N ASN A 26 22.57 -30.03 12.42
CA ASN A 26 22.32 -28.69 11.90
C ASN A 26 23.18 -27.59 12.57
N PHE A 27 24.00 -27.94 13.56
CA PHE A 27 24.88 -27.01 14.23
C PHE A 27 26.10 -26.68 13.36
N ARG A 28 26.09 -25.50 12.73
CA ARG A 28 27.10 -25.05 11.75
C ARG A 28 28.18 -24.13 12.33
N VAL A 29 28.16 -23.86 13.64
CA VAL A 29 29.14 -23.02 14.34
C VAL A 29 30.31 -23.90 14.79
N ASN A 30 31.55 -23.41 14.72
CA ASN A 30 32.70 -24.19 15.15
C ASN A 30 32.58 -24.47 16.65
N CYS A 31 32.83 -25.71 17.07
CA CYS A 31 32.76 -26.08 18.50
C CYS A 31 33.71 -25.20 19.35
N ALA A 32 34.84 -24.77 18.78
CA ALA A 32 35.80 -23.88 19.44
C ALA A 32 35.30 -22.44 19.63
N ASP A 33 34.24 -22.02 18.92
CA ASP A 33 33.66 -20.67 19.06
C ASP A 33 32.82 -20.54 20.34
N CYS A 34 32.39 -21.68 20.92
CA CYS A 34 31.54 -21.74 22.12
C CYS A 34 32.14 -22.59 23.25
N HIS A 35 33.09 -23.48 22.96
CA HIS A 35 33.68 -24.39 23.94
C HIS A 35 35.21 -24.29 23.93
N LEU A 36 35.81 -24.44 25.10
CA LEU A 36 37.25 -24.64 25.23
C LEU A 36 37.57 -26.10 25.46
N THR A 37 38.75 -26.52 25.01
CA THR A 37 39.29 -27.85 25.32
C THR A 37 39.57 -28.01 26.83
N THR A 38 39.64 -26.92 27.58
CA THR A 38 39.89 -26.85 29.02
C THR A 38 38.62 -26.69 29.87
N GLY A 39 37.43 -26.56 29.27
CA GLY A 39 36.15 -26.46 29.98
C GLY A 39 34.93 -26.09 29.13
N TRP A 40 33.74 -26.38 29.63
CA TRP A 40 32.43 -26.22 28.94
C TRP A 40 31.67 -24.92 29.33
N GLU A 41 32.34 -23.92 29.91
CA GLU A 41 31.69 -22.69 30.39
C GLU A 41 32.19 -21.45 29.67
N ILE A 42 31.26 -20.62 29.19
CA ILE A 42 31.53 -19.23 28.80
C ILE A 42 30.91 -18.32 29.88
N PRO A 43 31.72 -17.64 30.72
CA PRO A 43 31.18 -16.75 31.74
C PRO A 43 30.56 -15.49 31.10
N TYR A 44 29.52 -14.94 31.73
CA TYR A 44 28.75 -13.81 31.18
C TYR A 44 29.60 -12.58 30.85
N ASP A 45 30.70 -12.36 31.58
CA ASP A 45 31.60 -11.23 31.42
C ASP A 45 32.78 -11.51 30.48
N ALA A 46 32.83 -12.69 29.83
CA ALA A 46 33.84 -13.00 28.83
C ALA A 46 33.62 -12.28 27.49
N TRP A 47 32.41 -11.78 27.23
CA TRP A 47 32.06 -11.20 25.93
C TRP A 47 32.53 -9.75 25.76
N ASP A 48 32.77 -9.03 26.88
CA ASP A 48 33.05 -7.58 26.90
C ASP A 48 34.40 -7.21 27.55
N ARG A 49 35.32 -8.17 27.76
CA ARG A 49 36.62 -7.92 28.39
C ARG A 49 37.80 -8.13 27.45
N GLU A 50 38.70 -7.15 27.41
CA GLU A 50 40.04 -7.32 26.86
C GLU A 50 40.98 -7.88 27.94
N GLY A 51 41.16 -9.20 27.93
CA GLY A 51 42.10 -9.88 28.84
C GLY A 51 41.75 -11.34 29.12
N PRO A 52 42.65 -12.10 29.76
CA PRO A 52 42.39 -13.50 30.10
C PRO A 52 41.26 -13.63 31.14
N VAL A 53 40.23 -14.41 30.79
CA VAL A 53 39.07 -14.70 31.66
C VAL A 53 39.25 -16.09 32.23
N PHE A 54 38.83 -16.35 33.47
CA PHE A 54 38.98 -17.66 34.12
C PHE A 54 37.63 -18.33 34.31
N SER A 55 37.53 -19.63 34.00
CA SER A 55 36.32 -20.42 34.29
C SER A 55 36.07 -20.47 35.80
N LYS A 56 34.83 -20.20 36.21
CA LYS A 56 34.45 -20.24 37.63
C LYS A 56 34.36 -21.67 38.18
N THR A 57 34.11 -22.66 37.31
CA THR A 57 34.00 -24.06 37.72
C THR A 57 35.32 -24.82 37.62
N THR A 58 36.13 -24.55 36.59
CA THR A 58 37.38 -25.31 36.39
C THR A 58 38.63 -24.55 36.83
N GLY A 59 38.55 -23.23 37.02
CA GLY A 59 39.69 -22.37 37.39
C GLY A 59 40.71 -22.13 36.28
N TRP A 60 40.49 -22.69 35.07
CA TRP A 60 41.40 -22.57 33.94
C TRP A 60 41.17 -21.28 33.15
N GLN A 61 42.24 -20.76 32.55
CA GLN A 61 42.24 -19.58 31.70
C GLN A 61 41.59 -19.85 30.34
N ILE A 62 40.67 -18.98 29.94
CA ILE A 62 39.88 -18.98 28.71
C ILE A 62 40.62 -18.13 27.66
N GLY A 63 40.82 -18.66 26.45
CA GLY A 63 41.56 -17.97 25.36
C GLY A 63 40.78 -16.83 24.71
N TRP A 64 41.46 -15.85 24.11
CA TRP A 64 40.84 -14.63 23.55
C TRP A 64 40.01 -14.88 22.28
N ASP A 65 40.24 -16.01 21.59
CA ASP A 65 39.58 -16.34 20.32
C ASP A 65 38.17 -16.92 20.48
N THR A 66 37.76 -17.31 21.69
CA THR A 66 36.52 -18.07 21.99
C THR A 66 35.31 -17.21 22.39
N ALA A 67 35.37 -15.89 22.21
CA ALA A 67 34.28 -14.95 22.51
C ALA A 67 33.66 -14.35 21.23
N LYS A 68 33.45 -15.16 20.18
CA LYS A 68 33.07 -14.66 18.83
C LYS A 68 31.58 -14.76 18.50
N PHE A 69 30.77 -15.48 19.27
CA PHE A 69 29.32 -15.53 19.08
C PHE A 69 28.63 -14.33 19.73
N SER A 70 27.78 -13.61 19.00
CA SER A 70 27.10 -12.41 19.49
C SER A 70 25.60 -12.48 19.23
N HIS A 71 24.81 -12.30 20.31
CA HIS A 71 23.35 -12.26 20.23
C HIS A 71 22.81 -11.07 19.43
N THR A 72 23.62 -10.03 19.20
CA THR A 72 23.27 -8.88 18.33
C THR A 72 23.09 -9.27 16.87
N LYS A 73 23.66 -10.42 16.46
CA LYS A 73 23.50 -11.00 15.10
C LYS A 73 22.32 -11.96 14.99
N THR A 74 21.56 -12.13 16.07
CA THR A 74 20.38 -13.00 16.11
C THR A 74 19.10 -12.16 16.13
N ARG A 75 17.94 -12.82 16.05
CA ARG A 75 16.63 -12.17 16.14
C ARG A 75 16.25 -11.78 17.59
N PHE A 76 17.08 -12.11 18.58
CA PHE A 76 16.87 -11.77 19.98
C PHE A 76 18.14 -11.16 20.58
N PRO A 77 18.38 -9.85 20.36
CA PRO A 77 19.48 -9.15 20.98
C PRO A 77 19.26 -9.08 22.50
N LEU A 78 20.25 -9.51 23.29
CA LEU A 78 20.19 -9.40 24.74
C LEU A 78 20.35 -7.93 25.13
N THR A 79 19.33 -7.36 25.75
CA THR A 79 19.31 -5.98 26.27
C THR A 79 18.77 -5.97 27.71
N GLY A 80 19.07 -4.90 28.45
CA GLY A 80 18.68 -4.76 29.86
C GLY A 80 19.11 -5.94 30.72
N GLN A 81 18.20 -6.50 31.51
CA GLN A 81 18.50 -7.59 32.44
C GLN A 81 18.84 -8.92 31.73
N HIS A 82 18.42 -9.11 30.48
CA HIS A 82 18.69 -10.35 29.73
C HIS A 82 20.18 -10.58 29.47
N VAL A 83 21.02 -9.53 29.50
CA VAL A 83 22.48 -9.68 29.34
C VAL A 83 23.15 -10.40 30.51
N ARG A 84 22.44 -10.51 31.65
CA ARG A 84 22.95 -11.12 32.89
C ARG A 84 22.37 -12.51 33.15
N VAL A 85 21.49 -12.99 32.27
CA VAL A 85 20.86 -14.30 32.39
C VAL A 85 21.83 -15.38 31.91
N ASP A 86 21.98 -16.45 32.68
CA ASP A 86 22.76 -17.62 32.28
C ASP A 86 22.17 -18.22 31.01
N CYS A 87 23.01 -18.58 30.03
CA CYS A 87 22.56 -19.06 28.72
C CYS A 87 21.64 -20.29 28.81
N ARG A 88 21.78 -21.13 29.85
CA ARG A 88 20.90 -22.29 30.11
C ARG A 88 19.47 -21.89 30.48
N GLY A 89 19.27 -20.66 30.94
CA GLY A 89 17.94 -20.09 31.21
C GLY A 89 17.09 -19.98 29.94
N CYS A 90 17.73 -19.72 28.79
CA CYS A 90 17.07 -19.61 27.48
C CYS A 90 17.26 -20.88 26.62
N HIS A 91 18.42 -21.53 26.72
CA HIS A 91 18.77 -22.72 25.94
C HIS A 91 18.67 -23.98 26.82
N GLN A 92 17.44 -24.46 26.99
CA GLN A 92 17.13 -25.66 27.77
C GLN A 92 17.53 -26.97 27.05
N SER A 93 17.70 -26.90 25.72
CA SER A 93 18.23 -28.00 24.89
C SER A 93 19.54 -27.56 24.23
N MET A 94 20.32 -28.53 23.76
CA MET A 94 21.54 -28.27 22.98
C MET A 94 21.24 -27.85 21.53
N VAL A 95 19.96 -27.73 21.15
CA VAL A 95 19.51 -27.22 19.85
C VAL A 95 19.20 -25.74 19.99
N PHE A 96 20.22 -24.90 19.84
CA PHE A 96 20.14 -23.45 20.09
C PHE A 96 19.06 -22.72 19.27
N SER A 97 18.68 -23.27 18.10
CA SER A 97 17.62 -22.72 17.25
C SER A 97 16.20 -22.93 17.78
N GLU A 98 16.00 -23.78 18.80
CA GLU A 98 14.67 -24.05 19.38
C GLU A 98 14.27 -23.06 20.47
N ALA A 99 15.22 -22.26 20.96
CA ALA A 99 14.95 -21.24 21.97
C ALA A 99 13.92 -20.23 21.44
N LYS A 100 12.88 -20.00 22.25
CA LYS A 100 11.81 -19.06 21.92
C LYS A 100 12.24 -17.64 22.28
N SER A 101 11.80 -16.68 21.48
CA SER A 101 12.04 -15.24 21.67
C SER A 101 10.84 -14.50 22.26
N ASP A 102 9.69 -15.15 22.38
CA ASP A 102 8.48 -14.53 22.90
C ASP A 102 8.54 -14.41 24.41
N CYS A 103 8.14 -13.26 24.97
CA CYS A 103 8.22 -12.98 26.41
C CYS A 103 7.54 -14.06 27.26
N PHE A 104 6.36 -14.54 26.84
CA PHE A 104 5.57 -15.54 27.57
C PHE A 104 6.16 -16.96 27.52
N ALA A 105 7.16 -17.22 26.67
CA ALA A 105 7.85 -18.51 26.66
C ALA A 105 8.76 -18.68 27.89
N CYS A 106 9.16 -17.57 28.52
CA CYS A 106 10.02 -17.55 29.70
C CYS A 106 9.37 -16.88 30.91
N HIS A 107 8.50 -15.88 30.69
CA HIS A 107 7.83 -15.13 31.75
C HIS A 107 6.37 -15.55 31.90
N GLN A 108 5.94 -15.70 33.15
CA GLN A 108 4.54 -15.93 33.48
C GLN A 108 3.76 -14.62 33.45
N ASP A 109 2.63 -14.61 32.75
CA ASP A 109 1.72 -13.46 32.76
C ASP A 109 0.99 -13.36 34.11
N VAL A 110 1.29 -12.29 34.85
CA VAL A 110 0.66 -11.95 36.13
C VAL A 110 -0.69 -11.24 35.96
N HIS A 111 -1.00 -10.75 34.76
CA HIS A 111 -2.22 -10.00 34.46
C HIS A 111 -3.38 -10.90 34.02
N GLN A 112 -3.21 -12.22 34.07
CA GLN A 112 -4.26 -13.20 33.78
C GLN A 112 -4.90 -12.99 32.38
N ARG A 113 -4.09 -12.60 31.40
CA ARG A 113 -4.45 -12.32 30.00
C ARG A 113 -5.32 -11.09 29.78
N THR A 114 -5.53 -10.25 30.79
CA THR A 114 -6.40 -9.06 30.66
C THR A 114 -5.80 -7.94 29.81
N VAL A 115 -4.47 -7.89 29.67
CA VAL A 115 -3.76 -6.86 28.90
C VAL A 115 -3.17 -7.34 27.57
N GLY A 116 -3.41 -8.59 27.18
CA GLY A 116 -2.87 -9.21 25.96
C GLY A 116 -1.44 -9.75 26.10
N ALA A 117 -0.87 -10.26 25.00
CA ALA A 117 0.42 -10.95 24.98
C ALA A 117 1.62 -10.06 24.59
N ASP A 118 1.36 -8.81 24.18
CA ASP A 118 2.40 -7.86 23.81
C ASP A 118 2.95 -7.14 25.05
N CYS A 119 3.83 -7.84 25.77
CA CYS A 119 4.43 -7.34 27.00
C CYS A 119 5.26 -6.07 26.78
N ALA A 120 5.88 -5.93 25.59
CA ALA A 120 6.77 -4.82 25.26
C ALA A 120 6.06 -3.48 25.12
N ARG A 121 4.72 -3.49 25.01
CA ARG A 121 3.88 -2.29 25.03
C ARG A 121 3.95 -1.53 26.36
N CYS A 122 4.16 -2.24 27.47
CA CYS A 122 4.15 -1.64 28.81
C CYS A 122 5.47 -1.84 29.56
N HIS A 123 6.18 -2.94 29.29
CA HIS A 123 7.39 -3.32 30.01
C HIS A 123 8.62 -3.26 29.09
N SER A 124 9.77 -2.94 29.67
CA SER A 124 11.05 -2.93 28.94
C SER A 124 11.93 -4.09 29.39
N THR A 125 13.00 -4.36 28.63
CA THR A 125 14.01 -5.34 29.05
C THR A 125 14.84 -4.88 30.25
N GLU A 126 14.74 -3.61 30.65
CA GLU A 126 15.41 -3.04 31.83
C GLU A 126 14.68 -3.39 33.13
N ASN A 127 13.34 -3.31 33.14
CA ASN A 127 12.48 -3.63 34.28
C ASN A 127 10.98 -3.75 33.90
N TRP A 128 10.21 -4.32 34.81
CA TRP A 128 8.75 -4.52 34.69
C TRP A 128 7.90 -3.34 35.18
N LEU A 129 8.49 -2.21 35.56
CA LEU A 129 7.73 -1.03 35.98
C LEU A 129 7.16 -0.31 34.74
N VAL A 130 6.02 0.37 34.94
CA VAL A 130 5.33 1.12 33.90
C VAL A 130 5.35 2.59 34.30
N ASP A 131 6.16 3.37 33.61
CA ASP A 131 6.39 4.79 33.94
C ASP A 131 5.46 5.75 33.18
N VAL A 132 4.69 5.26 32.21
CA VAL A 132 3.88 6.02 31.24
C VAL A 132 2.37 5.80 31.37
N ILE A 133 1.87 5.74 32.61
CA ILE A 133 0.45 5.44 32.89
C ILE A 133 -0.51 6.48 32.26
N PRO A 134 -0.27 7.80 32.32
CA PRO A 134 -1.15 8.79 31.70
C PRO A 134 -1.25 8.65 30.17
N GLU A 135 -0.12 8.42 29.50
CA GLU A 135 -0.06 8.23 28.05
C GLU A 135 -0.82 6.96 27.64
N LEU A 136 -0.66 5.87 28.39
CA LEU A 136 -1.40 4.63 28.15
C LEU A 136 -2.92 4.84 28.26
N HIS A 137 -3.38 5.62 29.23
CA HIS A 137 -4.80 5.95 29.37
C HIS A 137 -5.32 6.82 28.21
N GLN A 138 -4.52 7.79 27.78
CA GLN A 138 -4.81 8.62 26.63
C GLN A 138 -4.89 7.80 25.33
N ASP A 139 -3.92 6.92 25.07
CA ASP A 139 -3.86 6.06 23.87
C ASP A 139 -5.04 5.08 23.82
N ASN A 140 -5.59 4.72 24.97
CA ASN A 140 -6.76 3.84 25.07
C ASN A 140 -8.09 4.61 25.16
N GLY A 141 -8.08 5.93 24.89
CA GLY A 141 -9.29 6.72 24.72
C GLY A 141 -9.96 7.16 26.03
N PHE A 142 -9.21 7.21 27.14
CA PHE A 142 -9.67 7.81 28.39
C PHE A 142 -8.54 8.64 29.02
N PRO A 143 -8.26 9.86 28.51
CA PRO A 143 -7.22 10.71 29.09
C PRO A 143 -7.55 11.04 30.55
N LEU A 144 -6.60 10.80 31.44
CA LEU A 144 -6.75 11.17 32.86
C LEU A 144 -6.66 12.70 32.95
N LEU A 145 -7.81 13.36 33.07
CA LEU A 145 -7.95 14.82 33.15
C LEU A 145 -8.76 15.21 34.38
N GLY A 146 -8.52 16.44 34.86
CA GLY A 146 -9.23 16.99 36.03
C GLY A 146 -9.12 16.06 37.24
N ALA A 147 -10.25 15.80 37.90
CA ALA A 147 -10.32 14.93 39.08
C ALA A 147 -9.79 13.49 38.82
N HIS A 148 -9.87 12.97 37.59
CA HIS A 148 -9.41 11.61 37.26
C HIS A 148 -7.89 11.45 37.32
N THR A 149 -7.12 12.54 37.28
CA THR A 149 -5.64 12.48 37.45
C THR A 149 -5.21 12.06 38.85
N PHE A 150 -6.09 12.23 39.86
CA PHE A 150 -5.82 11.91 41.25
C PHE A 150 -6.63 10.71 41.77
N ALA A 151 -7.46 10.11 40.91
CA ALA A 151 -8.23 8.93 41.29
C ALA A 151 -7.29 7.77 41.62
N ALA A 152 -7.60 7.00 42.66
CA ALA A 152 -6.83 5.80 42.95
C ALA A 152 -7.13 4.76 41.87
N CYS A 153 -6.13 3.97 41.47
CA CYS A 153 -6.29 2.96 40.42
C CYS A 153 -7.46 2.01 40.73
N ALA A 154 -7.65 1.66 42.00
CA ALA A 154 -8.72 0.79 42.49
C ALA A 154 -10.13 1.40 42.40
N ASP A 155 -10.26 2.72 42.28
CA ASP A 155 -11.56 3.38 42.14
C ASP A 155 -12.21 3.03 40.79
N CYS A 156 -11.37 2.79 39.78
CA CYS A 156 -11.78 2.41 38.42
C CYS A 156 -11.53 0.92 38.15
N HIS A 157 -10.33 0.41 38.43
CA HIS A 157 -9.95 -0.99 38.20
C HIS A 157 -10.32 -1.88 39.40
N LYS A 158 -11.61 -2.19 39.54
CA LYS A 158 -12.19 -2.94 40.67
C LYS A 158 -11.98 -4.47 40.60
N SER A 159 -10.89 -4.93 40.00
CA SER A 159 -10.65 -6.36 39.81
C SER A 159 -10.28 -7.06 41.13
N GLU A 160 -10.34 -8.40 41.13
CA GLU A 160 -10.03 -9.23 42.31
C GLU A 160 -8.56 -9.12 42.77
N THR A 161 -7.66 -8.63 41.91
CA THR A 161 -6.23 -8.48 42.21
C THR A 161 -5.69 -7.17 41.65
N GLY A 162 -4.80 -6.46 42.37
CA GLY A 162 -4.21 -5.19 41.91
C GLY A 162 -3.30 -5.27 40.67
N LEU A 163 -3.19 -6.44 40.03
CA LEU A 163 -2.42 -6.70 38.81
C LEU A 163 -3.31 -7.10 37.63
N ARG A 164 -4.64 -7.14 37.81
CA ARG A 164 -5.60 -7.48 36.75
C ARG A 164 -6.30 -6.22 36.27
N PHE A 165 -6.22 -5.93 34.97
CA PHE A 165 -6.77 -4.72 34.38
C PHE A 165 -7.81 -5.07 33.32
N ASP A 166 -9.05 -5.34 33.76
CA ASP A 166 -10.16 -5.58 32.83
C ASP A 166 -10.52 -4.29 32.07
N ARG A 167 -10.93 -4.43 30.80
CA ARG A 167 -11.31 -3.30 29.96
C ARG A 167 -12.60 -2.66 30.46
N LEU A 168 -12.52 -1.38 30.80
CA LEU A 168 -13.66 -0.54 31.19
C LEU A 168 -14.18 0.23 29.96
N GLY A 169 -15.48 0.55 29.94
CA GLY A 169 -16.03 1.50 28.97
C GLY A 169 -15.57 2.92 29.29
N ASN A 170 -15.39 3.76 28.27
CA ASN A 170 -14.87 5.12 28.41
C ASN A 170 -15.95 6.23 28.37
N ASP A 171 -17.23 5.88 28.23
CA ASP A 171 -18.30 6.88 28.31
C ASP A 171 -18.50 7.35 29.75
N CYS A 172 -18.57 8.67 29.93
CA CYS A 172 -18.78 9.33 31.22
C CYS A 172 -19.95 8.71 32.00
N ILE A 173 -21.05 8.44 31.29
CA ILE A 173 -22.30 7.95 31.88
C ILE A 173 -22.16 6.55 32.48
N ASN A 174 -21.25 5.71 31.98
CA ASN A 174 -21.03 4.36 32.51
C ASN A 174 -20.57 4.37 33.97
N CYS A 175 -19.94 5.47 34.40
CA CYS A 175 -19.52 5.66 35.80
C CYS A 175 -20.40 6.70 36.53
N HIS A 176 -20.84 7.75 35.84
CA HIS A 176 -21.57 8.87 36.43
C HIS A 176 -23.10 8.80 36.25
N GLN A 177 -23.67 7.63 35.98
CA GLN A 177 -25.13 7.44 35.84
C GLN A 177 -25.92 7.91 37.08
N MET A 178 -25.39 7.64 38.27
CA MET A 178 -26.04 8.05 39.53
C MET A 178 -26.00 9.57 39.70
N ASP A 179 -24.86 10.19 39.40
CA ASP A 179 -24.70 11.65 39.46
C ASP A 179 -25.64 12.34 38.45
N TYR A 180 -25.71 11.83 37.23
CA TYR A 180 -26.61 12.30 36.18
C TYR A 180 -28.08 12.25 36.62
N ALA A 181 -28.52 11.13 37.21
CA ALA A 181 -29.89 10.97 37.68
C ALA A 181 -30.23 11.82 38.92
N ALA A 182 -29.25 12.08 39.78
CA ALA A 182 -29.44 12.82 41.02
C ALA A 182 -29.44 14.35 40.83
N THR A 183 -29.00 14.85 39.68
CA THR A 183 -28.86 16.30 39.44
C THR A 183 -30.24 16.98 39.31
N ALA A 184 -30.51 17.98 40.15
CA ALA A 184 -31.81 18.67 40.23
C ALA A 184 -31.76 20.14 39.79
N SER A 185 -30.57 20.70 39.49
CA SER A 185 -30.41 22.13 39.17
C SER A 185 -29.27 22.37 38.18
N PRO A 186 -29.57 22.43 36.86
CA PRO A 186 -30.84 22.06 36.22
C PRO A 186 -31.13 20.55 36.31
N ASN A 187 -32.40 20.14 36.34
CA ASN A 187 -32.74 18.72 36.39
C ASN A 187 -32.51 18.07 35.02
N HIS A 188 -31.44 17.27 34.91
CA HIS A 188 -31.02 16.68 33.64
C HIS A 188 -32.06 15.72 33.03
N GLN A 189 -32.73 14.93 33.86
CA GLN A 189 -33.74 13.97 33.42
C GLN A 189 -35.02 14.66 32.95
N ALA A 190 -35.50 15.64 33.72
CA ALA A 190 -36.73 16.37 33.40
C ALA A 190 -36.56 17.27 32.17
N ALA A 191 -35.37 17.85 31.98
CA ALA A 191 -35.04 18.67 30.81
C ALA A 191 -34.64 17.84 29.56
N GLY A 192 -34.50 16.52 29.70
CA GLY A 192 -34.14 15.63 28.59
C GLY A 192 -32.73 15.88 28.04
N PHE A 193 -31.76 16.21 28.90
CA PHE A 193 -30.40 16.47 28.44
C PHE A 193 -29.70 15.23 27.90
N SER A 194 -28.65 15.47 27.12
CA SER A 194 -27.78 14.43 26.54
C SER A 194 -26.93 13.75 27.61
N THR A 195 -26.60 12.48 27.41
CA THR A 195 -25.61 11.74 28.20
C THR A 195 -24.16 11.99 27.74
N GLN A 196 -23.96 12.79 26.69
CA GLN A 196 -22.65 13.32 26.30
C GLN A 196 -22.27 14.49 27.22
N CYS A 197 -21.75 14.15 28.40
CA CYS A 197 -21.51 15.13 29.47
C CYS A 197 -20.56 16.26 29.05
N ALA A 198 -19.60 15.98 28.16
CA ALA A 198 -18.61 16.94 27.67
C ALA A 198 -19.20 18.09 26.84
N ASP A 199 -20.46 17.99 26.39
CA ASP A 199 -21.14 19.06 25.65
C ASP A 199 -21.39 20.29 26.54
N CYS A 200 -21.59 20.05 27.85
CA CYS A 200 -21.92 21.09 28.82
C CYS A 200 -20.87 21.21 29.93
N HIS A 201 -20.21 20.11 30.30
CA HIS A 201 -19.27 20.06 31.43
C HIS A 201 -17.82 19.97 30.94
N ASP A 202 -16.95 20.77 31.57
CA ASP A 202 -15.52 20.78 31.26
C ASP A 202 -14.80 19.65 32.02
N VAL A 203 -14.41 18.61 31.28
CA VAL A 203 -13.75 17.41 31.80
C VAL A 203 -12.36 17.65 32.38
N SER A 204 -11.80 18.85 32.22
CA SER A 204 -10.51 19.24 32.79
C SER A 204 -10.62 19.87 34.20
N ARG A 205 -11.83 20.19 34.65
CA ARG A 205 -12.10 20.79 35.97
C ARG A 205 -12.22 19.72 37.05
N PHE A 206 -12.17 20.16 38.31
CA PHE A 206 -12.40 19.32 39.49
C PHE A 206 -13.87 19.25 39.93
N ASP A 207 -14.75 20.01 39.28
CA ASP A 207 -16.18 20.07 39.59
C ASP A 207 -17.03 20.05 38.31
N TRP A 208 -18.34 19.82 38.48
CA TRP A 208 -19.32 19.77 37.39
C TRP A 208 -19.92 21.15 37.04
N THR A 209 -19.36 22.26 37.53
CA THR A 209 -19.96 23.58 37.27
C THR A 209 -19.80 24.00 35.82
N THR A 210 -20.87 24.52 35.22
CA THR A 210 -20.85 25.05 33.86
C THR A 210 -21.49 26.43 33.79
N SER A 211 -20.75 27.37 33.19
CA SER A 211 -21.25 28.66 32.73
C SER A 211 -21.28 28.73 31.20
N LYS A 212 -21.04 27.60 30.53
CA LYS A 212 -20.86 27.49 29.08
C LYS A 212 -21.99 26.67 28.51
N VAL A 213 -22.96 27.34 27.91
CA VAL A 213 -23.83 26.74 26.89
C VAL A 213 -23.34 27.31 25.57
N ARG A 214 -22.79 26.47 24.70
CA ARG A 214 -22.28 26.94 23.40
C ARG A 214 -23.45 27.31 22.49
N HIS A 215 -23.58 28.60 22.22
CA HIS A 215 -24.50 29.17 21.23
C HIS A 215 -23.73 29.78 20.05
N ASP A 216 -22.53 29.27 19.77
CA ASP A 216 -21.65 29.80 18.70
C ASP A 216 -22.34 29.82 17.32
N PHE A 217 -23.43 29.06 17.16
CA PHE A 217 -24.26 28.99 15.96
C PHE A 217 -25.41 30.02 15.90
N PHE A 218 -25.77 30.67 17.02
CA PHE A 218 -26.84 31.67 17.08
C PHE A 218 -26.46 32.82 18.02
N PRO A 219 -26.22 34.04 17.51
CA PRO A 219 -25.80 35.18 18.34
C PRO A 219 -26.91 35.57 19.33
N LEU A 220 -26.64 35.38 20.62
CA LEU A 220 -27.47 35.90 21.72
C LEU A 220 -27.15 37.38 21.95
N THR A 221 -27.44 38.23 20.96
CA THR A 221 -27.19 39.67 21.01
C THR A 221 -28.49 40.46 21.06
N LYS A 222 -28.48 41.57 21.81
CA LYS A 222 -29.57 42.56 21.90
C LYS A 222 -30.92 41.88 22.17
N GLY A 223 -31.83 41.87 21.19
CA GLY A 223 -33.17 41.28 21.33
C GLY A 223 -33.17 39.77 21.58
N HIS A 224 -32.08 39.07 21.25
CA HIS A 224 -31.89 37.64 21.48
C HIS A 224 -31.13 37.30 22.77
N ASP A 225 -30.61 38.30 23.50
CA ASP A 225 -29.99 38.11 24.81
C ASP A 225 -31.08 38.02 25.91
N ILE A 226 -31.64 36.82 26.07
CA ILE A 226 -32.74 36.54 27.00
C ILE A 226 -32.35 35.47 28.02
N ALA A 227 -32.79 35.64 29.27
CA ALA A 227 -32.44 34.73 30.37
C ALA A 227 -33.27 33.43 30.41
N ASP A 228 -34.38 33.36 29.67
CA ASP A 228 -35.30 32.22 29.68
C ASP A 228 -35.13 31.37 28.42
N CYS A 229 -34.45 30.23 28.58
CA CYS A 229 -34.15 29.30 27.50
C CYS A 229 -35.41 28.77 26.81
N ALA A 230 -36.53 28.62 27.54
CA ALA A 230 -37.77 28.07 27.00
C ALA A 230 -38.41 28.97 25.93
N ARG A 231 -38.06 30.26 25.90
CA ARG A 231 -38.51 31.20 24.86
C ARG A 231 -37.92 30.91 23.48
N CYS A 232 -36.73 30.32 23.43
CA CYS A 232 -36.10 29.86 22.20
C CYS A 232 -36.37 28.36 21.97
N HIS A 233 -36.40 27.57 23.04
CA HIS A 233 -36.63 26.12 23.00
C HIS A 233 -38.11 25.77 23.20
N THR A 234 -38.97 26.36 22.38
CA THR A 234 -40.44 26.32 22.53
C THR A 234 -41.05 24.91 22.45
N ASN A 235 -40.35 23.96 21.80
CA ASN A 235 -40.77 22.54 21.71
C ASN A 235 -40.28 21.68 22.89
N GLY A 236 -39.65 22.28 23.91
CA GLY A 236 -39.04 21.57 25.04
C GLY A 236 -37.78 20.77 24.67
N SER A 237 -37.36 20.80 23.40
CA SER A 237 -36.12 20.19 22.93
C SER A 237 -35.00 21.25 22.88
N TYR A 238 -33.92 20.98 23.61
CA TYR A 238 -32.74 21.84 23.68
C TYR A 238 -31.67 21.47 22.63
N SER A 239 -31.91 20.43 21.85
CA SER A 239 -30.98 19.93 20.82
C SER A 239 -31.36 20.32 19.40
N ASN A 240 -32.56 20.85 19.16
CA ASN A 240 -33.08 21.07 17.80
C ASN A 240 -33.97 22.32 17.67
N THR A 241 -33.52 23.45 18.20
CA THR A 241 -34.18 24.74 17.95
C THR A 241 -33.67 25.33 16.63
N PRO A 242 -34.56 25.73 15.70
CA PRO A 242 -34.17 26.40 14.47
C PRO A 242 -33.36 27.67 14.76
N SER A 243 -32.27 27.87 14.01
CA SER A 243 -31.43 29.08 14.11
C SER A 243 -31.67 30.06 12.95
N ASP A 244 -32.43 29.65 11.93
CA ASP A 244 -32.77 30.50 10.79
C ASP A 244 -33.72 31.63 11.21
N CYS A 245 -33.39 32.86 10.84
CA CYS A 245 -34.16 34.05 11.18
C CYS A 245 -35.63 33.91 10.77
N ILE A 246 -35.86 33.39 9.56
CA ILE A 246 -37.19 33.27 8.96
C ILE A 246 -38.11 32.31 9.73
N ALA A 247 -37.54 31.29 10.40
CA ALA A 247 -38.32 30.33 11.18
C ALA A 247 -39.09 31.01 12.34
N CYS A 248 -38.62 32.17 12.79
CA CYS A 248 -39.27 32.99 13.80
C CYS A 248 -39.87 34.30 13.23
N HIS A 249 -39.27 34.88 12.19
CA HIS A 249 -39.61 36.20 11.64
C HIS A 249 -40.31 36.17 10.27
N GLN A 250 -40.99 35.08 9.92
CA GLN A 250 -41.73 34.94 8.65
C GLN A 250 -42.73 36.09 8.42
N THR A 251 -43.53 36.45 9.43
CA THR A 251 -44.53 37.51 9.31
C THR A 251 -43.89 38.89 9.08
N ASP A 252 -42.77 39.15 9.73
CA ASP A 252 -42.01 40.41 9.55
C ASP A 252 -41.46 40.49 8.11
N PHE A 253 -40.97 39.37 7.58
CA PHE A 253 -40.48 39.28 6.19
C PHE A 253 -41.58 39.56 5.16
N GLU A 254 -42.76 38.95 5.32
CA GLU A 254 -43.88 39.05 4.37
C GLU A 254 -44.53 40.44 4.34
N THR A 255 -44.48 41.17 5.45
CA THR A 255 -45.17 42.47 5.61
C THR A 255 -44.29 43.69 5.31
N ALA A 256 -42.99 43.47 5.05
CA ALA A 256 -42.06 44.54 4.69
C ALA A 256 -42.43 45.21 3.35
N SER A 257 -42.43 46.55 3.32
CA SER A 257 -42.91 47.35 2.18
C SER A 257 -41.90 48.34 1.60
N ASN A 258 -40.78 48.59 2.28
CA ASN A 258 -39.73 49.50 1.82
C ASN A 258 -38.32 48.97 2.13
N PRO A 259 -37.70 48.18 1.23
CA PRO A 259 -38.28 47.63 -0.01
C PRO A 259 -39.29 46.51 0.27
N ASN A 260 -40.12 46.15 -0.72
CA ASN A 260 -41.02 45.01 -0.62
C ASN A 260 -40.25 43.70 -0.85
N HIS A 261 -40.09 42.91 0.20
CA HIS A 261 -39.32 41.65 0.16
C HIS A 261 -39.92 40.60 -0.78
N THR A 262 -41.25 40.45 -0.76
CA THR A 262 -41.94 39.40 -1.53
C THR A 262 -42.10 39.77 -2.99
N ALA A 263 -42.49 41.02 -3.30
CA ALA A 263 -42.65 41.49 -4.67
C ALA A 263 -41.31 41.52 -5.44
N SER A 264 -40.22 41.83 -4.75
CA SER A 264 -38.87 41.88 -5.34
C SER A 264 -38.14 40.53 -5.29
N ASN A 265 -38.79 39.49 -4.74
CA ASN A 265 -38.25 38.13 -4.61
C ASN A 265 -36.89 38.07 -3.86
N PHE A 266 -36.75 38.83 -2.77
CA PHE A 266 -35.54 38.82 -1.95
C PHE A 266 -35.34 37.48 -1.22
N SER A 267 -34.08 37.14 -0.95
CA SER A 267 -33.68 35.94 -0.21
C SER A 267 -34.25 35.94 1.22
N GLN A 268 -34.62 34.75 1.73
CA GLN A 268 -34.99 34.57 3.15
C GLN A 268 -33.76 34.56 4.07
N ASN A 269 -32.56 34.63 3.51
CA ASN A 269 -31.32 34.77 4.26
C ASN A 269 -31.14 36.21 4.74
N CYS A 270 -31.74 36.55 5.88
CA CYS A 270 -31.84 37.92 6.36
C CYS A 270 -30.48 38.60 6.58
N ILE A 271 -29.43 37.84 6.91
CA ILE A 271 -28.08 38.37 7.19
C ILE A 271 -27.37 38.96 5.96
N GLU A 272 -27.92 38.78 4.75
CA GLU A 272 -27.41 39.44 3.54
C GLU A 272 -27.61 40.96 3.58
N CYS A 273 -28.66 41.41 4.29
CA CYS A 273 -29.07 42.81 4.34
C CYS A 273 -29.19 43.37 5.76
N HIS A 274 -29.45 42.51 6.75
CA HIS A 274 -29.73 42.91 8.13
C HIS A 274 -28.66 42.38 9.09
N THR A 275 -28.43 43.12 10.18
CA THR A 275 -27.58 42.69 11.30
C THR A 275 -28.34 42.87 12.61
N THR A 276 -28.04 42.06 13.62
CA THR A 276 -28.59 42.23 14.98
C THR A 276 -27.73 43.15 15.85
N ASP A 277 -26.56 43.56 15.38
CA ASP A 277 -25.64 44.50 16.04
C ASP A 277 -24.98 45.42 14.98
N PRO A 278 -25.10 46.76 15.07
CA PRO A 278 -25.74 47.52 16.14
C PRO A 278 -27.28 47.48 16.14
N ASP A 279 -27.91 47.45 14.97
CA ASP A 279 -29.37 47.56 14.80
C ASP A 279 -29.86 46.88 13.50
N TRP A 280 -31.15 46.49 13.46
CA TRP A 280 -31.80 45.83 12.29
C TRP A 280 -32.06 46.76 11.09
N MET A 281 -32.12 48.07 11.32
CA MET A 281 -32.33 49.10 10.29
C MET A 281 -31.32 50.25 10.45
N PRO A 282 -30.88 50.89 9.35
CA PRO A 282 -31.22 50.61 7.94
C PRO A 282 -30.57 49.33 7.41
N ALA A 283 -31.26 48.64 6.49
CA ALA A 283 -30.72 47.48 5.80
C ALA A 283 -29.57 47.90 4.86
N LYS A 284 -28.52 47.09 4.76
CA LYS A 284 -27.37 47.32 3.88
C LYS A 284 -27.11 46.09 3.05
N PHE A 285 -27.25 46.19 1.73
CA PHE A 285 -26.87 45.12 0.83
C PHE A 285 -25.40 45.23 0.46
N ALA A 286 -24.50 44.96 1.41
CA ALA A 286 -23.06 45.19 1.25
C ALA A 286 -22.42 44.41 0.08
N GLN A 287 -23.06 43.32 -0.36
CA GLN A 287 -22.60 42.53 -1.50
C GLN A 287 -22.89 43.19 -2.86
N HIS A 288 -23.61 44.32 -2.90
CA HIS A 288 -23.97 44.99 -4.15
C HIS A 288 -22.74 45.33 -5.01
N ASP A 289 -21.65 45.80 -4.40
CA ASP A 289 -20.40 46.10 -5.11
C ASP A 289 -19.71 44.86 -5.68
N ALA A 290 -19.86 43.72 -5.02
CA ALA A 290 -19.19 42.48 -5.42
C ALA A 290 -19.99 41.70 -6.48
N LEU A 291 -21.32 41.78 -6.41
CA LEU A 291 -22.23 41.02 -7.28
C LEU A 291 -22.75 41.85 -8.46
N TYR A 292 -22.81 43.18 -8.31
CA TYR A 292 -23.44 44.10 -9.24
C TYR A 292 -22.59 45.36 -9.40
N PHE A 293 -23.23 46.53 -9.47
CA PHE A 293 -22.58 47.82 -9.68
C PHE A 293 -22.05 48.41 -8.36
N PRO A 294 -20.84 48.97 -8.28
CA PRO A 294 -20.31 49.51 -7.03
C PRO A 294 -21.04 50.78 -6.59
N ILE A 295 -21.71 50.70 -5.43
CA ILE A 295 -22.44 51.81 -4.79
C ILE A 295 -21.87 52.18 -3.42
N TYR A 296 -21.16 51.25 -2.76
CA TYR A 296 -20.46 51.48 -1.49
C TYR A 296 -18.97 51.82 -1.66
N SER A 297 -18.48 51.78 -2.91
CA SER A 297 -17.12 52.08 -3.31
C SER A 297 -17.07 52.79 -4.68
N GLY A 298 -15.87 53.12 -5.16
CA GLY A 298 -15.68 53.79 -6.44
C GLY A 298 -16.17 55.25 -6.46
N LYS A 299 -16.44 55.75 -7.68
CA LYS A 299 -16.88 57.14 -7.94
C LYS A 299 -18.31 57.45 -7.50
N HIS A 300 -19.09 56.40 -7.25
CA HIS A 300 -20.51 56.47 -6.94
C HIS A 300 -20.80 56.36 -5.43
N LYS A 301 -19.76 56.14 -4.61
CA LYS A 301 -19.87 56.01 -3.16
C LYS A 301 -20.37 57.31 -2.52
N GLY A 302 -21.55 57.23 -1.89
CA GLY A 302 -22.11 58.32 -1.09
C GLY A 302 -22.77 59.42 -1.91
N GLU A 303 -23.01 59.18 -3.21
CA GLU A 303 -23.74 60.09 -4.09
C GLU A 303 -25.27 59.93 -3.96
N TRP A 304 -25.75 58.83 -3.36
CA TRP A 304 -27.18 58.53 -3.11
C TRP A 304 -27.36 57.65 -1.87
N ASP A 305 -28.59 57.66 -1.33
CA ASP A 305 -28.95 56.97 -0.09
C ASP A 305 -30.15 56.02 -0.25
N GLN A 306 -30.82 55.99 -1.41
CA GLN A 306 -31.99 55.13 -1.65
C GLN A 306 -31.78 54.25 -2.88
N CYS A 307 -32.23 52.98 -2.80
CA CYS A 307 -32.17 52.06 -3.93
C CYS A 307 -32.95 52.60 -5.16
N ALA A 308 -34.03 53.34 -4.91
CA ALA A 308 -34.87 53.94 -5.94
C ALA A 308 -34.19 55.06 -6.76
N ASP A 309 -33.04 55.58 -6.30
CA ASP A 309 -32.31 56.65 -6.99
C ASP A 309 -31.70 56.15 -8.32
N CYS A 310 -31.35 54.86 -8.40
CA CYS A 310 -30.88 54.21 -9.62
C CYS A 310 -31.92 53.25 -10.22
N HIS A 311 -32.68 52.55 -9.36
CA HIS A 311 -33.67 51.57 -9.77
C HIS A 311 -35.03 52.23 -9.94
N THR A 312 -35.40 52.50 -11.19
CA THR A 312 -36.58 53.30 -11.53
C THR A 312 -37.91 52.55 -11.35
N ASP A 313 -37.86 51.25 -11.08
CA ASP A 313 -39.03 50.41 -10.80
C ASP A 313 -38.95 49.82 -9.37
N PRO A 314 -39.85 50.21 -8.45
CA PRO A 314 -39.84 49.73 -7.06
C PRO A 314 -40.23 48.25 -6.92
N THR A 315 -40.70 47.62 -7.99
CA THR A 315 -41.08 46.20 -8.05
C THR A 315 -40.09 45.36 -8.85
N ASN A 316 -39.15 45.99 -9.56
CA ASN A 316 -38.14 45.30 -10.37
C ASN A 316 -36.80 46.04 -10.38
N PHE A 317 -35.93 45.66 -9.45
CA PHE A 317 -34.58 46.21 -9.32
C PHE A 317 -33.63 45.82 -10.48
N ALA A 318 -34.05 45.00 -11.46
CA ALA A 318 -33.27 44.83 -12.69
C ALA A 318 -33.42 46.02 -13.66
N VAL A 319 -34.41 46.89 -13.45
CA VAL A 319 -34.61 48.11 -14.24
C VAL A 319 -33.86 49.26 -13.59
N PHE A 320 -32.90 49.84 -14.32
CA PHE A 320 -32.06 50.93 -13.85
C PHE A 320 -31.82 51.99 -14.93
N SER A 321 -31.38 53.17 -14.51
CA SER A 321 -31.05 54.25 -15.44
C SER A 321 -29.73 54.94 -15.07
N CYS A 322 -28.76 54.92 -15.99
CA CYS A 322 -27.53 55.72 -15.90
C CYS A 322 -27.75 57.12 -16.47
N THR A 323 -28.64 57.23 -17.48
CA THR A 323 -28.86 58.44 -18.26
C THR A 323 -29.66 59.51 -17.53
N THR A 324 -30.21 59.19 -16.36
CA THR A 324 -30.83 60.16 -15.46
C THR A 324 -29.80 61.16 -14.94
N CYS A 325 -28.58 60.71 -14.68
CA CYS A 325 -27.48 61.54 -14.15
C CYS A 325 -26.42 61.84 -15.23
N HIS A 326 -26.06 60.86 -16.06
CA HIS A 326 -25.10 61.04 -17.16
C HIS A 326 -25.81 61.51 -18.42
N THR A 327 -25.77 62.81 -18.69
CA THR A 327 -26.58 63.44 -19.74
C THR A 327 -25.86 63.51 -21.10
N ASN A 328 -26.63 63.79 -22.16
CA ASN A 328 -26.14 64.01 -23.53
C ASN A 328 -26.37 65.49 -23.92
N PRO A 329 -25.45 66.20 -24.59
CA PRO A 329 -24.32 65.74 -25.42
C PRO A 329 -23.00 65.43 -24.69
N GLU A 330 -22.92 65.65 -23.37
CA GLU A 330 -21.66 65.53 -22.63
C GLU A 330 -21.04 64.12 -22.74
N THR A 331 -21.86 63.09 -22.55
CA THR A 331 -21.42 61.70 -22.65
C THR A 331 -20.92 61.36 -24.06
N ASP A 332 -21.61 61.79 -25.13
CA ASP A 332 -21.18 61.53 -26.51
C ASP A 332 -19.78 62.09 -26.80
N ASN A 333 -19.47 63.28 -26.30
CA ASN A 333 -18.17 63.93 -26.55
C ASN A 333 -17.00 63.12 -25.97
N HIS A 334 -17.22 62.43 -24.85
CA HIS A 334 -16.21 61.57 -24.22
C HIS A 334 -15.98 60.24 -24.94
N HIS A 335 -16.91 59.81 -25.81
CA HIS A 335 -16.84 58.53 -26.53
C HIS A 335 -16.46 58.70 -28.02
N THR A 336 -15.93 59.85 -28.39
CA THR A 336 -15.48 60.12 -29.77
C THR A 336 -14.39 59.13 -30.18
N GLY A 337 -14.65 58.34 -31.24
CA GLY A 337 -13.70 57.35 -31.76
C GLY A 337 -13.79 55.97 -31.12
N ILE A 338 -14.73 55.74 -30.20
CA ILE A 338 -15.00 54.40 -29.64
C ILE A 338 -15.94 53.65 -30.59
N THR A 339 -15.39 52.67 -31.31
CA THR A 339 -16.16 51.81 -32.22
C THR A 339 -17.22 51.03 -31.44
N GLY A 340 -18.50 51.13 -31.85
CA GLY A 340 -19.60 50.40 -31.22
C GLY A 340 -20.30 51.11 -30.05
N TYR A 341 -19.90 52.34 -29.70
CA TYR A 341 -20.57 53.15 -28.66
C TYR A 341 -22.07 53.34 -28.93
N THR A 342 -22.89 53.16 -27.87
CA THR A 342 -24.33 53.47 -27.89
C THR A 342 -24.77 54.10 -26.57
N TYR A 343 -25.50 55.22 -26.64
CA TYR A 343 -25.98 55.95 -25.46
C TYR A 343 -27.28 55.34 -24.89
N ASN A 344 -27.16 54.30 -24.08
CA ASN A 344 -28.25 53.71 -23.32
C ASN A 344 -27.71 53.00 -22.06
N SER A 345 -28.51 52.93 -20.98
CA SER A 345 -28.08 52.41 -19.68
C SER A 345 -27.47 50.99 -19.72
N PRO A 346 -28.05 50.00 -20.44
CA PRO A 346 -27.44 48.68 -20.56
C PRO A 346 -26.05 48.68 -21.23
N ALA A 347 -25.85 49.47 -22.30
CA ALA A 347 -24.55 49.58 -22.97
C ALA A 347 -23.53 50.31 -22.11
N CYS A 348 -23.95 51.36 -21.39
CA CYS A 348 -23.11 52.07 -20.44
C CYS A 348 -22.61 51.13 -19.35
N LEU A 349 -23.50 50.33 -18.72
CA LEU A 349 -23.12 49.37 -17.70
C LEU A 349 -22.18 48.28 -18.23
N ALA A 350 -22.36 47.83 -19.48
CA ALA A 350 -21.50 46.83 -20.09
C ALA A 350 -20.06 47.33 -20.30
N CYS A 351 -19.90 48.60 -20.71
CA CYS A 351 -18.57 49.20 -20.91
C CYS A 351 -17.95 49.70 -19.61
N HIS A 352 -18.76 50.15 -18.66
CA HIS A 352 -18.36 50.72 -17.37
C HIS A 352 -18.99 49.95 -16.20
N PRO A 353 -18.64 48.66 -16.01
CA PRO A 353 -19.24 47.84 -14.96
C PRO A 353 -18.94 48.36 -13.55
N ASN A 354 -17.84 49.13 -13.40
CA ASN A 354 -17.43 49.74 -12.14
C ASN A 354 -17.91 51.20 -12.01
N GLY A 355 -18.62 51.73 -13.01
CA GLY A 355 -19.04 53.13 -13.05
C GLY A 355 -17.90 54.14 -13.23
N ASP A 356 -16.69 53.70 -13.56
CA ASP A 356 -15.56 54.57 -13.86
C ASP A 356 -15.45 54.81 -15.37
N GLY A 357 -15.47 56.08 -15.79
CA GLY A 357 -15.33 56.49 -17.19
C GLY A 357 -13.90 56.34 -17.76
N SER A 358 -12.90 56.07 -16.93
CA SER A 358 -11.49 55.96 -17.33
C SER A 358 -11.03 54.52 -17.60
N ASP A 359 -11.74 53.53 -17.05
CA ASP A 359 -11.46 52.10 -17.23
C ASP A 359 -12.51 51.50 -18.17
N GLY A 360 -12.25 51.58 -19.48
CA GLY A 360 -13.04 50.85 -20.47
C GLY A 360 -12.92 49.33 -20.26
N PHE A 361 -14.00 48.61 -20.54
CA PHE A 361 -14.03 47.14 -20.50
C PHE A 361 -12.88 46.50 -21.29
N ASP A 362 -12.07 45.67 -20.63
CA ASP A 362 -10.93 44.96 -21.21
C ASP A 362 -11.28 43.49 -21.44
N HIS A 363 -11.45 43.11 -22.71
CA HIS A 363 -11.72 41.72 -23.11
C HIS A 363 -10.68 40.73 -22.59
N ASN A 364 -9.43 41.15 -22.36
CA ASN A 364 -8.38 40.27 -21.83
C ASN A 364 -8.64 39.80 -20.39
N LYS A 365 -9.54 40.47 -19.67
CA LYS A 365 -9.95 40.10 -18.30
C LYS A 365 -11.17 39.17 -18.27
N THR A 366 -11.70 38.81 -19.45
CA THR A 366 -12.89 37.95 -19.57
C THR A 366 -12.50 36.49 -19.80
N GLN A 367 -13.50 35.60 -19.76
CA GLN A 367 -13.33 34.18 -20.12
C GLN A 367 -13.03 33.97 -21.62
N PHE A 368 -13.13 35.02 -22.44
CA PHE A 368 -12.77 34.98 -23.86
C PHE A 368 -11.88 36.18 -24.22
N PRO A 369 -10.59 36.12 -23.87
CA PRO A 369 -9.60 37.10 -24.34
C PRO A 369 -9.54 37.09 -25.85
N LEU A 370 -9.75 38.25 -26.49
CA LEU A 370 -9.67 38.34 -27.95
C LEU A 370 -8.21 38.12 -28.40
N LYS A 371 -7.97 37.03 -29.12
CA LYS A 371 -6.67 36.67 -29.69
C LYS A 371 -6.80 36.40 -31.19
N GLY A 372 -5.68 36.57 -31.89
CA GLY A 372 -5.61 36.31 -33.33
C GLY A 372 -6.64 37.13 -34.10
N ALA A 373 -7.40 36.47 -34.98
CA ALA A 373 -8.39 37.12 -35.84
C ALA A 373 -9.58 37.74 -35.06
N HIS A 374 -9.84 37.32 -33.83
CA HIS A 374 -10.96 37.83 -33.02
C HIS A 374 -10.75 39.26 -32.51
N VAL A 375 -9.51 39.78 -32.55
CA VAL A 375 -9.18 41.14 -32.06
C VAL A 375 -9.87 42.24 -32.87
N THR A 376 -10.18 41.99 -34.14
CA THR A 376 -10.70 43.01 -35.07
C THR A 376 -12.17 42.82 -35.46
N VAL A 377 -12.86 41.89 -34.81
CA VAL A 377 -14.27 41.55 -35.09
C VAL A 377 -15.20 42.62 -34.49
N ASP A 378 -16.27 42.99 -35.19
CA ASP A 378 -17.25 43.97 -34.67
C ASP A 378 -18.04 43.36 -33.49
N CYS A 379 -18.26 44.16 -32.44
CA CYS A 379 -18.95 43.72 -31.22
C CYS A 379 -20.27 43.00 -31.51
N LYS A 380 -21.05 43.46 -32.50
CA LYS A 380 -22.37 42.88 -32.84
C LYS A 380 -22.28 41.51 -33.49
N GLN A 381 -21.13 41.15 -34.06
CA GLN A 381 -20.90 39.80 -34.61
C GLN A 381 -20.77 38.76 -33.49
N CYS A 382 -20.37 39.17 -32.28
CA CYS A 382 -20.29 38.31 -31.10
C CYS A 382 -21.50 38.50 -30.15
N HIS A 383 -21.99 39.73 -30.00
CA HIS A 383 -23.06 40.11 -29.07
C HIS A 383 -24.37 40.35 -29.82
N VAL A 384 -24.92 39.29 -30.41
CA VAL A 384 -26.09 39.36 -31.31
C VAL A 384 -27.37 39.81 -30.59
N SER A 385 -27.53 39.47 -29.30
CA SER A 385 -28.75 39.76 -28.52
C SER A 385 -28.48 40.47 -27.20
N THR A 386 -27.40 40.11 -26.49
CA THR A 386 -26.98 40.78 -25.25
C THR A 386 -25.46 40.78 -25.11
N TYR A 387 -24.90 41.65 -24.27
CA TYR A 387 -23.47 41.67 -23.96
C TYR A 387 -23.05 40.64 -22.89
N THR A 388 -24.03 40.04 -22.20
CA THR A 388 -23.81 39.06 -21.13
C THR A 388 -24.11 37.65 -21.63
N GLY A 389 -23.25 36.68 -21.29
CA GLY A 389 -23.52 35.27 -21.61
C GLY A 389 -23.36 34.91 -23.10
N THR A 390 -22.58 35.68 -23.86
CA THR A 390 -22.17 35.27 -25.21
C THR A 390 -21.44 33.92 -25.14
N PRO A 391 -21.87 32.92 -25.94
CA PRO A 391 -21.21 31.63 -25.97
C PRO A 391 -19.74 31.74 -26.34
N THR A 392 -18.87 31.06 -25.60
CA THR A 392 -17.41 31.07 -25.82
C THR A 392 -16.90 29.81 -26.52
N ALA A 393 -17.76 28.80 -26.71
CA ALA A 393 -17.40 27.58 -27.40
C ALA A 393 -17.21 27.86 -28.90
N CYS A 394 -16.09 27.39 -29.47
CA CYS A 394 -15.73 27.62 -30.87
C CYS A 394 -16.87 27.24 -31.82
N VAL A 395 -17.46 26.06 -31.63
CA VAL A 395 -18.53 25.54 -32.49
C VAL A 395 -19.81 26.37 -32.45
N SER A 396 -20.06 27.14 -31.38
CA SER A 396 -21.25 28.00 -31.30
C SER A 396 -21.25 29.10 -32.36
N CYS A 397 -20.07 29.45 -32.88
CA CYS A 397 -19.91 30.42 -33.97
C CYS A 397 -19.40 29.77 -35.27
N HIS A 398 -18.57 28.72 -35.17
CA HIS A 398 -17.88 28.08 -36.30
C HIS A 398 -18.45 26.73 -36.71
N LEU A 399 -19.73 26.44 -36.42
CA LEU A 399 -20.38 25.18 -36.83
C LEU A 399 -20.41 25.01 -38.36
N ASP A 400 -20.63 26.10 -39.09
CA ASP A 400 -20.67 26.07 -40.55
C ASP A 400 -19.28 25.77 -41.12
N ASP A 401 -18.22 26.36 -40.56
CA ASP A 401 -16.82 26.08 -40.92
C ASP A 401 -16.45 24.61 -40.63
N TYR A 402 -16.87 24.08 -39.47
CA TYR A 402 -16.70 22.68 -39.09
C TYR A 402 -17.34 21.74 -40.11
N ASN A 403 -18.58 22.02 -40.53
CA ASN A 403 -19.31 21.19 -41.49
C ASN A 403 -18.76 21.28 -42.92
N ALA A 404 -18.15 22.42 -43.29
CA ALA A 404 -17.65 22.67 -44.64
C ALA A 404 -16.23 22.12 -44.89
N THR A 405 -15.49 21.74 -43.85
CA THR A 405 -14.10 21.29 -43.99
C THR A 405 -14.00 19.91 -44.66
N THR A 406 -13.11 19.75 -45.64
CA THR A 406 -12.95 18.51 -46.43
C THR A 406 -11.63 17.76 -46.25
N ASP A 407 -10.61 18.39 -45.67
CA ASP A 407 -9.26 17.81 -45.53
C ASP A 407 -8.62 18.11 -44.15
N PRO A 408 -8.69 17.18 -43.19
CA PRO A 408 -9.59 16.02 -43.15
C PRO A 408 -11.06 16.45 -42.97
N ASN A 409 -12.01 15.66 -43.49
CA ASN A 409 -13.43 15.99 -43.32
C ASN A 409 -13.89 15.77 -41.87
N HIS A 410 -14.13 16.86 -41.14
CA HIS A 410 -14.47 16.83 -39.72
C HIS A 410 -15.81 16.13 -39.45
N ALA A 411 -16.85 16.48 -40.21
CA ALA A 411 -18.21 15.96 -40.00
C ALA A 411 -18.32 14.46 -40.30
N THR A 412 -17.76 14.02 -41.44
CA THR A 412 -17.82 12.62 -41.89
C THR A 412 -16.97 11.72 -41.02
N SER A 413 -15.80 12.21 -40.61
CA SER A 413 -14.91 11.45 -39.71
C SER A 413 -15.33 11.54 -38.25
N GLN A 414 -16.37 12.33 -37.92
CA GLN A 414 -16.90 12.51 -36.56
C GLN A 414 -15.86 13.04 -35.56
N PHE A 415 -15.08 14.04 -35.96
CA PHE A 415 -14.15 14.70 -35.03
C PHE A 415 -14.90 15.39 -33.87
N PRO A 416 -14.27 15.54 -32.69
CA PRO A 416 -14.86 16.30 -31.59
C PRO A 416 -15.00 17.79 -31.95
N GLN A 417 -16.03 18.44 -31.40
CA GLN A 417 -16.27 19.88 -31.57
C GLN A 417 -15.46 20.76 -30.59
N ASP A 418 -14.62 20.15 -29.76
CA ASP A 418 -13.63 20.84 -28.96
C ASP A 418 -12.41 21.16 -29.84
N CYS A 419 -12.52 22.26 -30.58
CA CYS A 419 -11.53 22.66 -31.58
C CYS A 419 -10.13 22.86 -31.00
N ALA A 420 -10.03 23.24 -29.72
CA ALA A 420 -8.76 23.52 -29.05
C ALA A 420 -7.90 22.27 -28.85
N LEU A 421 -8.45 21.07 -29.02
CA LEU A 421 -7.69 19.82 -29.04
C LEU A 421 -6.69 19.76 -30.21
N CYS A 422 -7.02 20.43 -31.32
CA CYS A 422 -6.29 20.33 -32.57
C CYS A 422 -5.84 21.68 -33.15
N HIS A 423 -6.59 22.75 -32.88
CA HIS A 423 -6.41 24.07 -33.47
C HIS A 423 -6.04 25.13 -32.43
N THR A 424 -5.41 26.21 -32.90
CA THR A 424 -5.14 27.40 -32.08
C THR A 424 -5.71 28.65 -32.73
N GLU A 425 -6.17 29.61 -31.93
CA GLU A 425 -6.76 30.89 -32.39
C GLU A 425 -5.76 31.78 -33.17
N THR A 426 -4.46 31.54 -32.99
CA THR A 426 -3.36 32.26 -33.66
C THR A 426 -2.81 31.54 -34.89
N GLY A 427 -3.08 30.24 -35.02
CA GLY A 427 -2.55 29.37 -36.05
C GLY A 427 -3.50 28.19 -36.26
N TRP A 428 -4.56 28.44 -37.03
CA TRP A 428 -5.62 27.45 -37.27
C TRP A 428 -5.14 26.28 -38.14
N THR A 429 -4.15 26.51 -39.00
CA THR A 429 -3.52 25.50 -39.85
C THR A 429 -1.98 25.55 -39.74
N PRO A 430 -1.28 24.40 -39.67
CA PRO A 430 -1.80 23.02 -39.58
C PRO A 430 -2.35 22.69 -38.18
N ALA A 431 -3.29 21.74 -38.12
CA ALA A 431 -3.78 21.18 -36.87
C ALA A 431 -2.75 20.21 -36.25
N SER A 432 -2.72 20.09 -34.92
CA SER A 432 -1.81 19.18 -34.21
C SER A 432 -2.49 18.54 -33.00
N PHE A 433 -2.33 17.23 -32.82
CA PHE A 433 -2.80 16.49 -31.66
C PHE A 433 -1.68 15.56 -31.14
N ASP A 434 -1.32 15.68 -29.86
CA ASP A 434 -0.24 14.90 -29.26
C ASP A 434 -0.77 13.60 -28.61
N HIS A 435 -0.57 12.47 -29.30
CA HIS A 435 -0.95 11.15 -28.79
C HIS A 435 -0.16 10.73 -27.54
N ASN A 436 0.99 11.35 -27.22
CA ASN A 436 1.74 11.05 -26.00
C ASN A 436 1.00 11.47 -24.73
N LEU A 437 0.00 12.33 -24.85
CA LEU A 437 -0.86 12.75 -23.74
C LEU A 437 -2.02 11.76 -23.48
N THR A 438 -2.14 10.72 -24.31
CA THR A 438 -3.22 9.73 -24.21
C THR A 438 -2.75 8.44 -23.54
N LYS A 439 -3.69 7.54 -23.24
CA LYS A 439 -3.39 6.20 -22.72
C LYS A 439 -2.73 5.27 -23.75
N PHE A 440 -2.68 5.68 -25.02
CA PHE A 440 -2.06 4.92 -26.09
C PHE A 440 -1.08 5.82 -26.88
N PRO A 441 0.13 6.05 -26.35
CA PRO A 441 1.17 6.76 -27.09
C PRO A 441 1.53 5.97 -28.36
N LEU A 442 1.44 6.62 -29.52
CA LEU A 442 1.80 5.99 -30.78
C LEU A 442 3.31 5.73 -30.81
N LYS A 443 3.68 4.45 -30.91
CA LYS A 443 5.07 3.99 -30.96
C LYS A 443 5.25 3.00 -32.11
N GLY A 444 6.49 2.90 -32.59
CA GLY A 444 6.85 1.97 -33.65
C GLY A 444 6.01 2.16 -34.91
N ALA A 445 5.43 1.07 -35.42
CA ALA A 445 4.65 1.08 -36.66
C ALA A 445 3.36 1.91 -36.59
N HIS A 446 2.84 2.17 -35.38
CA HIS A 446 1.59 2.93 -35.19
C HIS A 446 1.74 4.44 -35.42
N VAL A 447 2.97 4.97 -35.46
CA VAL A 447 3.23 6.42 -35.61
C VAL A 447 2.75 6.96 -36.96
N SER A 448 2.74 6.12 -38.00
CA SER A 448 2.33 6.49 -39.36
C SER A 448 0.89 6.09 -39.72
N THR A 449 0.13 5.58 -38.76
CA THR A 449 -1.24 5.11 -39.00
C THR A 449 -2.20 6.30 -39.14
N ALA A 450 -3.06 6.28 -40.16
CA ALA A 450 -4.09 7.31 -40.32
C ALA A 450 -5.11 7.21 -39.17
N CYS A 451 -5.59 8.37 -38.67
CA CYS A 451 -6.49 8.40 -37.51
C CYS A 451 -7.72 7.49 -37.67
N VAL A 452 -8.31 7.46 -38.87
CA VAL A 452 -9.52 6.67 -39.17
C VAL A 452 -9.32 5.16 -39.07
N GLU A 453 -8.09 4.66 -39.20
CA GLU A 453 -7.78 3.24 -39.05
C GLU A 453 -7.94 2.79 -37.58
N CYS A 454 -7.66 3.68 -36.64
CA CYS A 454 -7.86 3.43 -35.20
C CYS A 454 -9.23 3.90 -34.71
N HIS A 455 -9.78 4.95 -35.30
CA HIS A 455 -11.01 5.62 -34.87
C HIS A 455 -12.22 5.34 -35.77
N ALA A 456 -12.24 4.16 -36.41
CA ALA A 456 -13.31 3.76 -37.32
C ALA A 456 -14.72 3.75 -36.67
N SER A 457 -14.80 3.59 -35.35
CA SER A 457 -16.05 3.63 -34.57
C SER A 457 -16.19 4.91 -33.73
N GLY A 458 -15.42 5.95 -34.07
CA GLY A 458 -15.34 7.22 -33.34
C GLY A 458 -14.07 7.37 -32.49
N TYR A 459 -13.90 8.57 -31.93
CA TYR A 459 -12.70 8.97 -31.18
C TYR A 459 -12.77 8.71 -29.67
N THR A 460 -13.90 8.21 -29.18
CA THR A 460 -14.09 7.89 -27.76
C THR A 460 -14.01 6.39 -27.53
N GLY A 461 -13.19 5.96 -26.57
CA GLY A 461 -13.17 4.56 -26.13
C GLY A 461 -12.51 3.58 -27.11
N THR A 462 -11.62 4.06 -27.98
CA THR A 462 -10.82 3.19 -28.86
C THR A 462 -10.09 2.13 -28.03
N PRO A 463 -10.29 0.83 -28.32
CA PRO A 463 -9.60 -0.24 -27.61
C PRO A 463 -8.08 -0.13 -27.76
N THR A 464 -7.35 -0.38 -26.66
CA THR A 464 -5.89 -0.30 -26.63
C THR A 464 -5.19 -1.66 -26.57
N ALA A 465 -5.97 -2.74 -26.41
CA ALA A 465 -5.42 -4.09 -26.39
C ALA A 465 -5.06 -4.53 -27.81
N CYS A 466 -3.85 -5.08 -27.99
CA CYS A 466 -3.34 -5.50 -29.31
C CYS A 466 -4.33 -6.40 -30.07
N VAL A 467 -4.89 -7.41 -29.37
CA VAL A 467 -5.82 -8.36 -29.98
C VAL A 467 -7.12 -7.71 -30.44
N SER A 468 -7.55 -6.58 -29.87
CA SER A 468 -8.77 -5.89 -30.30
C SER A 468 -8.68 -5.39 -31.74
N CYS A 469 -7.47 -5.11 -32.24
CA CYS A 469 -7.22 -4.71 -33.62
C CYS A 469 -6.60 -5.86 -34.44
N HIS A 470 -5.72 -6.64 -33.83
CA HIS A 470 -4.90 -7.66 -34.51
C HIS A 470 -5.42 -9.10 -34.35
N LEU A 471 -6.68 -9.29 -33.92
CA LEU A 471 -7.31 -10.63 -33.93
C LEU A 471 -7.31 -11.29 -35.32
N PRO A 472 -7.54 -10.56 -36.43
CA PRO A 472 -7.41 -11.15 -37.77
C PRO A 472 -5.99 -11.66 -38.04
N ASP A 473 -4.96 -10.88 -37.68
CA ASP A 473 -3.55 -11.26 -37.85
C ASP A 473 -3.20 -12.49 -37.00
N TYR A 474 -3.66 -12.50 -35.74
CA TYR A 474 -3.51 -13.63 -34.81
C TYR A 474 -4.09 -14.93 -35.40
N ASN A 475 -5.31 -14.86 -35.95
CA ASN A 475 -5.98 -16.03 -36.54
C ASN A 475 -5.37 -16.48 -37.88
N ALA A 476 -4.78 -15.55 -38.64
CA ALA A 476 -4.22 -15.83 -39.96
C ALA A 476 -2.77 -16.37 -39.91
N THR A 477 -2.06 -16.20 -38.80
CA THR A 477 -0.65 -16.62 -38.69
C THR A 477 -0.52 -18.14 -38.67
N THR A 478 0.37 -18.69 -39.49
CA THR A 478 0.59 -20.14 -39.65
C THR A 478 1.94 -20.65 -39.15
N ASP A 479 2.92 -19.78 -38.90
CA ASP A 479 4.28 -20.14 -38.52
C ASP A 479 4.84 -19.22 -37.41
N PRO A 480 4.79 -19.64 -36.13
CA PRO A 480 3.98 -20.74 -35.60
C PRO A 480 2.48 -20.38 -35.66
N ASN A 481 1.61 -21.39 -35.80
CA ASN A 481 0.17 -21.16 -35.83
C ASN A 481 -0.35 -20.79 -34.43
N HIS A 482 -0.65 -19.51 -34.21
CA HIS A 482 -1.07 -18.98 -32.92
C HIS A 482 -2.40 -19.57 -32.44
N ALA A 483 -3.43 -19.56 -33.30
CA ALA A 483 -4.76 -20.04 -32.95
C ALA A 483 -4.81 -21.55 -32.71
N ALA A 484 -4.18 -22.35 -33.59
CA ALA A 484 -4.17 -23.81 -33.47
C ALA A 484 -3.34 -24.28 -32.26
N SER A 485 -2.26 -23.58 -31.93
CA SER A 485 -1.42 -23.90 -30.78
C SER A 485 -1.89 -23.23 -29.48
N GLN A 486 -3.00 -22.48 -29.52
CA GLN A 486 -3.59 -21.80 -28.36
C GLN A 486 -2.62 -20.85 -27.64
N PHE A 487 -1.90 -20.02 -28.40
CA PHE A 487 -1.06 -18.98 -27.82
C PHE A 487 -1.89 -17.96 -27.01
N PRO A 488 -1.32 -17.33 -25.97
CA PRO A 488 -1.99 -16.25 -25.26
C PRO A 488 -2.19 -15.03 -26.18
N GLN A 489 -3.27 -14.28 -25.94
CA GLN A 489 -3.58 -13.03 -26.66
C GLN A 489 -2.85 -11.80 -26.09
N ASP A 490 -1.97 -12.00 -25.11
CA ASP A 490 -1.05 -10.97 -24.62
C ASP A 490 0.16 -10.90 -25.57
N CYS A 491 -0.03 -10.17 -26.67
CA CYS A 491 0.93 -10.08 -27.75
C CYS A 491 2.30 -9.54 -27.30
N ALA A 492 2.34 -8.71 -26.26
CA ALA A 492 3.55 -8.08 -25.74
C ALA A 492 4.52 -9.07 -25.08
N LEU A 493 4.08 -10.30 -24.80
CA LEU A 493 4.95 -11.38 -24.35
C LEU A 493 6.00 -11.78 -25.39
N CYS A 494 5.68 -11.61 -26.67
CA CYS A 494 6.49 -12.08 -27.78
C CYS A 494 6.82 -10.99 -28.80
N HIS A 495 5.95 -10.00 -28.98
CA HIS A 495 6.04 -9.00 -30.04
C HIS A 495 6.19 -7.59 -29.48
N THR A 496 6.66 -6.68 -30.33
CA THR A 496 6.84 -5.27 -29.96
C THR A 496 6.03 -4.37 -30.90
N GLU A 497 5.74 -3.14 -30.45
CA GLU A 497 5.04 -2.13 -31.27
C GLU A 497 5.85 -1.72 -32.52
N SER A 498 7.14 -2.06 -32.59
CA SER A 498 7.99 -1.82 -33.76
C SER A 498 7.79 -2.85 -34.87
N GLY A 499 7.22 -4.02 -34.55
CA GLY A 499 6.93 -5.06 -35.53
C GLY A 499 6.68 -6.44 -34.92
N TRP A 500 5.99 -7.29 -35.70
CA TRP A 500 5.70 -8.68 -35.32
C TRP A 500 6.92 -9.61 -35.43
N THR A 501 7.93 -9.25 -36.21
CA THR A 501 9.15 -10.06 -36.38
C THR A 501 10.41 -9.24 -36.08
N PRO A 502 11.41 -9.83 -35.37
CA PRO A 502 11.39 -11.15 -34.73
C PRO A 502 10.50 -11.18 -33.47
N ALA A 503 9.94 -12.35 -33.16
CA ALA A 503 9.30 -12.60 -31.88
C ALA A 503 10.36 -13.01 -30.84
N THR A 504 10.30 -12.47 -29.63
CA THR A 504 11.26 -12.75 -28.56
C THR A 504 10.54 -13.16 -27.28
N PHE A 505 10.86 -14.33 -26.74
CA PHE A 505 10.38 -14.79 -25.44
C PHE A 505 11.53 -15.41 -24.65
N ASP A 506 11.80 -14.91 -23.45
CA ASP A 506 12.91 -15.37 -22.61
C ASP A 506 12.46 -16.42 -21.59
N HIS A 507 12.81 -17.68 -21.86
CA HIS A 507 12.51 -18.80 -20.95
C HIS A 507 13.24 -18.70 -19.60
N ASN A 508 14.33 -17.93 -19.48
CA ASN A 508 15.03 -17.76 -18.21
C ASN A 508 14.20 -16.98 -17.18
N MET A 509 13.16 -16.27 -17.62
CA MET A 509 12.22 -15.59 -16.74
C MET A 509 11.13 -16.53 -16.20
N THR A 510 11.08 -17.78 -16.67
CA THR A 510 10.09 -18.78 -16.24
C THR A 510 10.66 -19.67 -15.12
N LYS A 511 9.78 -20.47 -14.51
CA LYS A 511 10.19 -21.48 -13.52
C LYS A 511 11.01 -22.64 -14.13
N PHE A 512 11.08 -22.72 -15.45
CA PHE A 512 11.84 -23.74 -16.16
C PHE A 512 12.77 -23.08 -17.20
N PRO A 513 13.93 -22.56 -16.76
CA PRO A 513 14.96 -22.09 -17.68
C PRO A 513 15.44 -23.23 -18.58
N LEU A 514 15.40 -23.04 -19.89
CA LEU A 514 15.87 -24.04 -20.84
C LEU A 514 17.39 -24.19 -20.72
N LYS A 515 17.85 -25.40 -20.39
CA LYS A 515 19.27 -25.77 -20.26
C LYS A 515 19.56 -27.04 -21.04
N GLY A 516 20.82 -27.19 -21.44
CA GLY A 516 21.29 -28.39 -22.14
C GLY A 516 20.49 -28.66 -23.41
N ALA A 517 20.00 -29.88 -23.56
CA ALA A 517 19.27 -30.32 -24.76
C ALA A 517 17.94 -29.58 -24.98
N HIS A 518 17.33 -29.03 -23.92
CA HIS A 518 16.05 -28.33 -24.00
C HIS A 518 16.12 -26.96 -24.68
N VAL A 519 17.33 -26.39 -24.85
CA VAL A 519 17.52 -25.07 -25.49
C VAL A 519 17.11 -25.07 -26.96
N SER A 520 17.22 -26.21 -27.64
CA SER A 520 16.90 -26.37 -29.06
C SER A 520 15.57 -27.08 -29.33
N THR A 521 14.80 -27.39 -28.29
CA THR A 521 13.51 -28.07 -28.38
C THR A 521 12.45 -27.14 -28.96
N ALA A 522 11.62 -27.64 -29.88
CA ALA A 522 10.55 -26.82 -30.43
C ALA A 522 9.46 -26.59 -29.37
N CYS A 523 8.89 -25.38 -29.30
CA CYS A 523 7.94 -25.01 -28.25
C CYS A 523 6.78 -26.01 -28.12
N VAL A 524 6.26 -26.51 -29.25
CA VAL A 524 5.15 -27.46 -29.31
C VAL A 524 5.47 -28.83 -28.71
N GLU A 525 6.76 -29.20 -28.59
CA GLU A 525 7.17 -30.45 -27.97
C GLU A 525 6.97 -30.41 -26.44
N CYS A 526 7.12 -29.23 -25.83
CA CYS A 526 6.82 -29.02 -24.40
C CYS A 526 5.36 -28.60 -24.18
N HIS A 527 4.79 -27.82 -25.09
CA HIS A 527 3.46 -27.21 -24.96
C HIS A 527 2.37 -27.95 -25.75
N ALA A 528 2.49 -29.28 -25.88
CA ALA A 528 1.55 -30.11 -26.65
C ALA A 528 0.09 -30.04 -26.14
N SER A 529 -0.12 -29.72 -24.86
CA SER A 529 -1.44 -29.54 -24.23
C SER A 529 -1.76 -28.05 -23.97
N GLY A 530 -1.05 -27.14 -24.64
CA GLY A 530 -1.15 -25.70 -24.45
C GLY A 530 0.01 -25.10 -23.64
N TYR A 531 0.03 -23.77 -23.59
CA TYR A 531 1.12 -22.97 -23.00
C TYR A 531 0.93 -22.64 -21.51
N THR A 532 -0.11 -23.19 -20.88
CA THR A 532 -0.41 -22.97 -19.45
C THR A 532 -0.25 -24.27 -18.67
N GLY A 533 0.40 -24.19 -17.51
CA GLY A 533 0.52 -25.34 -16.60
C GLY A 533 1.42 -26.48 -17.11
N THR A 534 2.33 -26.21 -18.04
CA THR A 534 3.30 -27.21 -18.52
C THR A 534 4.10 -27.79 -17.34
N PRO A 535 4.08 -29.12 -17.14
CA PRO A 535 4.86 -29.77 -16.08
C PRO A 535 6.36 -29.47 -16.21
N THR A 536 7.06 -29.45 -15.08
CA THR A 536 8.49 -29.11 -15.01
C THR A 536 9.34 -30.22 -14.41
N ASP A 537 8.70 -31.28 -13.90
CA ASP A 537 9.38 -32.47 -13.43
C ASP A 537 9.72 -33.39 -14.61
N CYS A 538 10.92 -33.98 -14.55
CA CYS A 538 11.47 -34.82 -15.60
C CYS A 538 10.51 -35.98 -15.97
N ALA A 539 9.91 -36.59 -14.95
CA ALA A 539 9.08 -37.78 -15.09
C ALA A 539 7.80 -37.50 -15.89
N SER A 540 7.18 -36.33 -15.76
CA SER A 540 5.98 -35.98 -16.53
C SER A 540 6.19 -35.99 -18.05
N CYS A 541 7.41 -35.72 -18.52
CA CYS A 541 7.74 -35.75 -19.95
C CYS A 541 8.48 -37.03 -20.36
N HIS A 542 9.37 -37.53 -19.50
CA HIS A 542 10.28 -38.63 -19.81
C HIS A 542 9.91 -39.97 -19.14
N MET A 543 8.66 -40.13 -18.70
CA MET A 543 8.18 -41.40 -18.13
C MET A 543 8.35 -42.57 -19.11
N ALA A 544 8.17 -42.31 -20.41
CA ALA A 544 8.35 -43.31 -21.44
C ALA A 544 9.81 -43.79 -21.50
N ASP A 545 10.78 -42.87 -21.42
CA ASP A 545 12.21 -43.17 -21.41
C ASP A 545 12.60 -43.93 -20.13
N TYR A 546 12.10 -43.46 -18.98
CA TYR A 546 12.28 -44.11 -17.68
C TYR A 546 11.83 -45.58 -17.71
N ASN A 547 10.62 -45.85 -18.24
CA ASN A 547 10.05 -47.19 -18.31
C ASN A 547 10.77 -48.12 -19.31
N GLN A 548 11.38 -47.57 -20.37
CA GLN A 548 12.01 -48.33 -21.45
C GLN A 548 13.51 -48.55 -21.25
N THR A 549 14.12 -47.97 -20.22
CA THR A 549 15.55 -48.15 -19.95
C THR A 549 15.85 -49.59 -19.53
N ASN A 550 16.88 -50.20 -20.11
CA ASN A 550 17.26 -51.60 -19.85
C ASN A 550 18.65 -51.78 -19.20
N SER A 551 19.43 -50.70 -19.02
CA SER A 551 20.81 -50.80 -18.51
C SER A 551 21.22 -49.55 -17.71
N PRO A 552 20.96 -49.49 -16.38
CA PRO A 552 20.16 -50.44 -15.60
C PRO A 552 18.65 -50.27 -15.85
N GLN A 553 17.85 -51.31 -15.63
CA GLN A 553 16.40 -51.21 -15.76
C GLN A 553 15.79 -50.47 -14.57
N HIS A 554 15.24 -49.27 -14.80
CA HIS A 554 14.81 -48.37 -13.72
C HIS A 554 13.63 -48.93 -12.91
N THR A 555 12.63 -49.48 -13.59
CA THR A 555 11.36 -49.93 -13.00
C THR A 555 11.52 -51.16 -12.11
N SER A 556 12.29 -52.16 -12.54
CA SER A 556 12.51 -53.39 -11.77
C SER A 556 13.44 -53.19 -10.60
N ALA A 557 14.40 -52.27 -10.73
CA ALA A 557 15.31 -51.88 -9.66
C ALA A 557 14.69 -50.91 -8.64
N GLY A 558 13.50 -50.36 -8.92
CA GLY A 558 12.79 -49.45 -8.02
C GLY A 558 13.49 -48.10 -7.84
N PHE A 559 14.15 -47.59 -8.88
CA PHE A 559 14.76 -46.26 -8.82
C PHE A 559 13.70 -45.15 -8.64
N PRO A 560 14.07 -44.00 -8.06
CA PRO A 560 13.14 -42.89 -7.92
C PRO A 560 12.96 -42.14 -9.24
N THR A 561 11.87 -41.37 -9.33
CA THR A 561 11.60 -40.46 -10.46
C THR A 561 12.29 -39.09 -10.31
N THR A 562 13.14 -38.92 -9.30
CA THR A 562 14.03 -37.77 -9.12
C THR A 562 15.24 -37.90 -10.05
N CYS A 563 14.99 -37.79 -11.36
CA CYS A 563 15.98 -38.07 -12.40
C CYS A 563 17.28 -37.26 -12.28
N ALA A 564 17.20 -36.05 -11.72
CA ALA A 564 18.34 -35.16 -11.49
C ALA A 564 19.38 -35.70 -10.50
N ASP A 565 19.05 -36.74 -9.73
CA ASP A 565 20.00 -37.40 -8.83
C ASP A 565 21.10 -38.15 -9.60
N CYS A 566 20.80 -38.57 -10.82
CA CYS A 566 21.69 -39.38 -11.66
C CYS A 566 21.97 -38.76 -13.04
N HIS A 567 21.04 -37.95 -13.57
CA HIS A 567 21.07 -37.44 -14.94
C HIS A 567 21.11 -35.91 -14.97
N THR A 568 21.54 -35.35 -16.10
CA THR A 568 21.60 -33.89 -16.28
C THR A 568 20.76 -33.44 -17.46
N GLU A 569 20.37 -32.17 -17.49
CA GLU A 569 19.60 -31.57 -18.60
C GLU A 569 20.37 -31.57 -19.93
N SER A 570 21.69 -31.82 -19.89
CA SER A 570 22.53 -31.94 -21.08
C SER A 570 22.50 -33.34 -21.70
N GLY A 571 22.01 -34.35 -20.97
CA GLY A 571 21.86 -35.71 -21.48
C GLY A 571 21.65 -36.77 -20.40
N TRP A 572 20.99 -37.86 -20.79
CA TRP A 572 20.77 -39.05 -19.96
C TRP A 572 22.03 -39.88 -19.71
N THR A 573 23.06 -39.74 -20.56
CA THR A 573 24.31 -40.50 -20.43
C THR A 573 25.53 -39.58 -20.51
N PRO A 574 26.59 -39.84 -19.71
CA PRO A 574 26.66 -40.83 -18.63
C PRO A 574 25.81 -40.43 -17.42
N ALA A 575 25.24 -41.41 -16.71
CA ALA A 575 24.65 -41.17 -15.40
C ALA A 575 25.76 -41.06 -14.35
N THR A 576 25.65 -40.10 -13.44
CA THR A 576 26.60 -39.91 -12.34
C THR A 576 25.92 -40.25 -11.03
N PHE A 577 26.46 -41.23 -10.31
CA PHE A 577 25.93 -41.67 -9.02
C PHE A 577 27.07 -41.82 -8.02
N ASP A 578 26.91 -41.25 -6.83
CA ASP A 578 27.92 -41.33 -5.79
C ASP A 578 27.81 -42.65 -5.01
N HIS A 579 28.62 -43.63 -5.40
CA HIS A 579 28.66 -44.93 -4.73
C HIS A 579 29.64 -44.95 -3.55
N ASP A 580 30.57 -44.00 -3.43
CA ASP A 580 31.63 -44.02 -2.43
C ASP A 580 31.21 -43.37 -1.12
N ASP A 581 30.44 -42.28 -1.18
CA ASP A 581 29.93 -41.60 0.00
C ASP A 581 28.64 -42.25 0.53
N MET A 582 27.84 -42.86 -0.35
CA MET A 582 26.55 -43.44 0.01
C MET A 582 26.60 -44.97 0.22
N TYR A 583 27.54 -45.69 -0.41
CA TYR A 583 27.61 -47.15 -0.41
C TYR A 583 29.07 -47.66 -0.30
N PHE A 584 29.30 -48.94 -0.63
CA PHE A 584 30.64 -49.54 -0.56
C PHE A 584 31.59 -48.90 -1.57
N PRO A 585 32.79 -48.41 -1.21
CA PRO A 585 33.62 -47.64 -2.14
C PRO A 585 34.09 -48.46 -3.35
N ILE A 586 33.74 -48.01 -4.55
CA ILE A 586 34.15 -48.61 -5.83
C ILE A 586 34.92 -47.63 -6.73
N TYR A 587 34.77 -46.32 -6.50
CA TYR A 587 35.50 -45.26 -7.21
C TYR A 587 36.77 -44.82 -6.47
N SER A 588 37.01 -45.34 -5.26
CA SER A 588 38.20 -45.12 -4.44
C SER A 588 38.71 -46.41 -3.76
N GLY A 589 39.79 -46.31 -2.99
CA GLY A 589 40.36 -47.45 -2.26
C GLY A 589 40.95 -48.56 -3.15
N LYS A 590 41.04 -49.79 -2.61
CA LYS A 590 41.62 -50.97 -3.30
C LYS A 590 40.77 -51.46 -4.50
N HIS A 591 39.51 -51.05 -4.56
CA HIS A 591 38.50 -51.48 -5.53
C HIS A 591 38.37 -50.51 -6.73
N ARG A 592 39.04 -49.34 -6.66
CA ARG A 592 39.05 -48.32 -7.72
C ARG A 592 39.51 -48.88 -9.07
N ASN A 593 38.74 -48.60 -10.12
CA ASN A 593 38.99 -48.96 -11.52
C ASN A 593 39.17 -50.48 -11.75
N LYS A 594 38.58 -51.33 -10.90
CA LYS A 594 38.63 -52.79 -11.08
C LYS A 594 37.50 -53.33 -11.97
N TRP A 595 36.37 -52.64 -11.98
CA TRP A 595 35.13 -53.03 -12.63
C TRP A 595 34.37 -51.79 -13.09
N ASP A 596 33.52 -51.94 -14.09
CA ASP A 596 32.69 -50.84 -14.64
C ASP A 596 31.22 -51.24 -14.83
N GLN A 597 30.84 -52.49 -14.53
CA GLN A 597 29.45 -52.94 -14.56
C GLN A 597 28.90 -53.17 -13.16
N CYS A 598 27.67 -52.73 -12.91
CA CYS A 598 26.97 -53.01 -11.66
C CYS A 598 26.86 -54.53 -11.40
N SER A 599 26.72 -55.33 -12.47
CA SER A 599 26.62 -56.79 -12.40
C SER A 599 27.90 -57.49 -11.92
N ASP A 600 29.04 -56.79 -11.92
CA ASP A 600 30.31 -57.36 -11.45
C ASP A 600 30.28 -57.62 -9.94
N CYS A 601 29.48 -56.83 -9.20
CA CYS A 601 29.26 -57.00 -7.77
C CYS A 601 27.83 -57.47 -7.44
N HIS A 602 26.83 -56.99 -8.19
CA HIS A 602 25.41 -57.28 -7.95
C HIS A 602 24.94 -58.46 -8.80
N THR A 603 24.82 -59.62 -8.16
CA THR A 603 24.64 -60.90 -8.86
C THR A 603 23.21 -61.17 -9.29
N VAL A 604 22.24 -60.35 -8.87
CA VAL A 604 20.83 -60.48 -9.27
C VAL A 604 20.42 -59.25 -10.06
N ALA A 605 20.14 -59.45 -11.35
CA ALA A 605 19.64 -58.39 -12.21
C ALA A 605 18.38 -57.75 -11.63
N GLY A 606 18.35 -56.43 -11.54
CA GLY A 606 17.23 -55.68 -10.97
C GLY A 606 17.12 -55.72 -9.45
N ASN A 607 17.97 -56.45 -8.73
CA ASN A 607 18.03 -56.41 -7.26
C ASN A 607 19.45 -56.12 -6.78
N TYR A 608 19.78 -54.84 -6.76
CA TYR A 608 21.09 -54.34 -6.33
C TYR A 608 21.32 -54.42 -4.82
N ALA A 609 20.34 -54.85 -4.02
CA ALA A 609 20.60 -55.21 -2.62
C ALA A 609 21.33 -56.56 -2.48
N VAL A 610 21.30 -57.40 -3.53
CA VAL A 610 22.01 -58.68 -3.55
C VAL A 610 23.37 -58.50 -4.22
N PHE A 611 24.45 -58.75 -3.45
CA PHE A 611 25.82 -58.58 -3.89
C PHE A 611 26.70 -59.77 -3.47
N SER A 612 27.83 -59.94 -4.16
CA SER A 612 28.81 -60.98 -3.83
C SER A 612 30.24 -60.46 -3.72
N CYS A 613 30.81 -60.52 -2.52
CA CYS A 613 32.25 -60.30 -2.30
C CYS A 613 33.04 -61.59 -2.57
N THR A 614 32.43 -62.74 -2.29
CA THR A 614 33.07 -64.06 -2.27
C THR A 614 33.38 -64.62 -3.66
N THR A 615 32.80 -64.03 -4.71
CA THR A 615 33.14 -64.35 -6.11
C THR A 615 34.59 -63.98 -6.44
N CYS A 616 35.08 -62.86 -5.90
CA CYS A 616 36.45 -62.39 -6.11
C CYS A 616 37.39 -62.76 -4.95
N HIS A 617 36.86 -62.75 -3.72
CA HIS A 617 37.60 -63.08 -2.50
C HIS A 617 37.31 -64.50 -2.06
N THR A 618 37.97 -65.49 -2.68
CA THR A 618 37.73 -66.90 -2.39
C THR A 618 38.17 -67.29 -0.98
N LYS A 619 37.44 -68.23 -0.37
CA LYS A 619 37.66 -68.71 1.00
C LYS A 619 39.12 -69.08 1.30
N ASN A 620 39.79 -69.76 0.36
CA ASN A 620 41.19 -70.15 0.51
C ASN A 620 42.15 -68.95 0.57
N LYS A 621 41.80 -67.83 -0.08
CA LYS A 621 42.62 -66.60 -0.04
C LYS A 621 42.39 -65.81 1.23
N THR A 622 41.19 -65.85 1.81
CA THR A 622 40.82 -65.01 2.96
C THR A 622 40.96 -65.72 4.31
N ASP A 623 40.76 -67.04 4.39
CA ASP A 623 40.77 -67.77 5.68
C ASP A 623 42.10 -67.60 6.45
N GLY A 624 43.23 -67.55 5.73
CA GLY A 624 44.56 -67.34 6.32
C GLY A 624 44.67 -66.03 7.11
N ASP A 625 44.06 -64.97 6.58
CA ASP A 625 44.07 -63.62 7.15
C ASP A 625 43.10 -63.48 8.34
N HIS A 626 42.17 -64.43 8.52
CA HIS A 626 41.14 -64.43 9.57
C HIS A 626 41.36 -65.50 10.65
N ASN A 627 42.53 -66.14 10.68
CA ASN A 627 42.87 -67.13 11.70
C ASN A 627 42.81 -66.52 13.11
N GLY A 628 41.96 -67.08 13.96
CA GLY A 628 41.77 -66.61 15.34
C GLY A 628 40.75 -65.48 15.50
N VAL A 629 40.10 -65.03 14.42
CA VAL A 629 38.98 -64.07 14.49
C VAL A 629 37.72 -64.82 14.93
N ASN A 630 37.29 -64.57 16.18
CA ASN A 630 36.10 -65.20 16.73
C ASN A 630 34.83 -64.72 16.00
N GLY A 631 33.99 -65.66 15.55
CA GLY A 631 32.79 -65.34 14.79
C GLY A 631 33.01 -65.05 13.30
N TYR A 632 34.18 -65.36 12.74
CA TYR A 632 34.42 -65.24 11.29
C TYR A 632 33.40 -66.06 10.49
N MET A 633 32.66 -65.37 9.62
CA MET A 633 31.70 -65.97 8.70
C MET A 633 32.07 -65.60 7.26
N TYR A 634 32.33 -66.61 6.45
CA TYR A 634 32.60 -66.43 5.02
C TYR A 634 31.28 -66.24 4.24
N SER A 635 30.73 -65.03 4.28
CA SER A 635 29.56 -64.62 3.51
C SER A 635 29.66 -63.14 3.13
N SER A 636 29.07 -62.74 2.00
CA SER A 636 29.17 -61.36 1.50
C SER A 636 28.63 -60.31 2.49
N PRO A 637 27.47 -60.51 3.17
CA PRO A 637 27.01 -59.56 4.19
C PRO A 637 27.95 -59.44 5.39
N ALA A 638 28.52 -60.57 5.85
CA ALA A 638 29.48 -60.55 6.96
C ALA A 638 30.80 -59.86 6.55
N CYS A 639 31.26 -60.12 5.32
CA CYS A 639 32.45 -59.46 4.75
C CYS A 639 32.23 -57.94 4.65
N LEU A 640 31.10 -57.49 4.11
CA LEU A 640 30.77 -56.06 4.01
C LEU A 640 30.68 -55.40 5.39
N SER A 641 30.07 -56.06 6.38
CA SER A 641 29.96 -55.53 7.73
C SER A 641 31.32 -55.37 8.42
N CYS A 642 32.29 -56.25 8.14
CA CYS A 642 33.63 -56.18 8.73
C CYS A 642 34.56 -55.27 7.93
N HIS A 643 34.36 -55.17 6.62
CA HIS A 643 35.17 -54.38 5.69
C HIS A 643 34.31 -53.34 4.94
N PRO A 644 33.65 -52.39 5.62
CA PRO A 644 32.76 -51.43 4.96
C PRO A 644 33.46 -50.49 3.98
N LYS A 645 34.80 -50.37 4.05
CA LYS A 645 35.63 -49.55 3.16
C LYS A 645 36.45 -50.37 2.16
N GLY A 646 36.21 -51.69 2.08
CA GLY A 646 36.88 -52.59 1.14
C GLY A 646 38.39 -52.75 1.35
N ASN A 647 38.88 -52.60 2.59
CA ASN A 647 40.31 -52.63 2.92
C ASN A 647 40.72 -53.77 3.83
#